data_AF-M6CXB2-F1
#
_entry.id   AF-M6CXB2-F1
#
_cell.length_a   1.000
_cell.length_b   1.000
_cell.length_c   1.000
_cell.angle_alpha   90.00
_cell.angle_beta   90.00
_cell.angle_gamma   90.00
#
_symmetry.space_group_name_H-M   'P 1'
#
loop_
_entity.id
_entity.type
_entity.pdbx_description
1 polymer ?
#
loop_
_entity_poly.entity_id
_entity_poly.type
_entity_poly.pdbx_seq_one_letter_code
_entity_poly.pdbx_strand_id
1 'polypeptide(L)'
;MVTNQIRPEESKTNSLLKKIGQKFEFLIDFKNLFYLGIRAKLAIFTGTLIAVTVMILSAIDVHQQTEILTRNYEKEAAISKRYISDLVLELENLSSSLIRVESFRERVKRQSQALRKYRTKVVTQETKEVSFLGFKTKLFGVLGKERKSSIRDTYYSVYLSKADIDELEKNTKSLLKNPNGLAVSDAMYSKLKNIAHQVAVLEADLNEQKQKLDELHSLEKTSEKEKLDLEHGLDNLKTGTEKARNQLDHSILELALPKQHKKIEDLGLNMSQYRIQTFPVISNQIKENLTPSFDTKIFKPDVSINSNIFLRDIDLNLKDSITKILSLDFSQDTDKNSYTIGKMELQTLYSPIFRNQSSTERADRLRKELPDFAKRYLQQDANTAAQIRDLVVPLKKRIQELKAKKPPLPPFKDKTFNDLYVRYSKLIAEREAGYETFRNQYSEDKKDFKETPQKIKIGKQKNPIKTEVSFPIQSETDLLIDALGELRNAGLEDLIVLRFSQNSGTYSDYLRDPKEQNLSKQRWKAIREWIYSGKSEAPTPQLKKLISHGIIANSRGEAEEILWNLDSKPLLAESGDEVSSAILSANLSGISRTLVDRTEGLEMVQKNKNSAIVTAFLICAAALVFAILISGFVVQKIKRIIFHAREVGQGNLEVQFEQGGKDEFGTLTVALNSMVTGLKEREKIKNILGTMIDPVVVREAMVDLAALKRGSEKRITAFFSDVADFSNISEKLTSVELASLLNEYLSAMTLILKKHEGVLDKYIGDAIVGIFNAPVEVDGHCVKAARASVEMIETLEKLRQEWKGKKAYIPEAQAMQIRIGLNTGLAKVGFMGTDSISAYTMMGDTVNLAARLEAAGKDYGVSILVSEVVQHEIKDEFFTRLLDVVRVKGKNEPVYLYELIGKPDNVPERVEASVLEFSKGFEAYLNREWSLAQELLESSQITRGIRDKAAVLLIDRCEEYKHSPPEKTWDGVYTRTHK
;
A
#
# COMPACT_ATOMS: atom_id res chain seq x y z
N MET A 1 8.86 -3.01 47.04
CA MET A 1 8.73 -4.41 46.57
C MET A 1 7.26 -4.80 46.50
N VAL A 2 6.61 -4.58 45.35
CA VAL A 2 5.74 -5.55 44.65
C VAL A 2 5.78 -5.08 43.19
N THR A 3 6.66 -5.68 42.41
CA THR A 3 6.73 -5.56 40.96
C THR A 3 5.48 -6.22 40.37
N ASN A 4 4.42 -5.46 40.13
CA ASN A 4 3.38 -5.89 39.21
C ASN A 4 3.81 -5.50 37.80
N GLN A 5 4.53 -6.42 37.15
CA GLN A 5 4.53 -6.50 35.70
C GLN A 5 3.08 -6.54 35.25
N ILE A 6 2.63 -5.51 34.55
CA ILE A 6 1.39 -5.55 33.79
C ILE A 6 1.62 -6.60 32.70
N ARG A 7 1.18 -7.84 32.99
CA ARG A 7 0.83 -8.79 31.93
C ARG A 7 -0.18 -8.08 31.03
N PRO A 8 -0.04 -8.15 29.70
CA PRO A 8 -1.01 -7.57 28.80
C PRO A 8 -2.39 -8.12 29.18
N GLU A 9 -3.40 -7.25 29.30
CA GLU A 9 -4.79 -7.68 29.44
C GLU A 9 -5.22 -8.42 28.16
N GLU A 10 -4.80 -9.68 28.02
CA GLU A 10 -5.23 -10.64 27.02
C GLU A 10 -6.60 -11.26 27.38
N SER A 11 -7.26 -10.86 28.47
CA SER A 11 -8.43 -11.61 28.96
C SER A 11 -9.80 -11.05 28.57
N LYS A 12 -9.92 -9.78 28.14
CA LYS A 12 -11.21 -9.24 27.66
C LYS A 12 -11.39 -9.35 26.16
N THR A 13 -10.33 -9.18 25.38
CA THR A 13 -10.31 -9.45 23.94
C THR A 13 -10.53 -10.93 23.66
N ASN A 14 -9.95 -11.85 24.42
CA ASN A 14 -10.17 -13.28 24.23
C ASN A 14 -11.61 -13.74 24.55
N SER A 15 -12.31 -13.11 25.51
CA SER A 15 -13.72 -13.46 25.78
C SER A 15 -14.68 -12.88 24.75
N LEU A 16 -14.36 -11.69 24.20
CA LEU A 16 -15.11 -11.07 23.11
C LEU A 16 -14.85 -11.79 21.78
N LEU A 17 -13.60 -12.19 21.50
CA LEU A 17 -13.22 -13.03 20.36
C LEU A 17 -13.79 -14.45 20.47
N LYS A 18 -13.88 -15.05 21.68
CA LYS A 18 -14.62 -16.32 21.89
C LYS A 18 -16.14 -16.15 21.72
N LYS A 19 -16.73 -15.05 22.19
CA LYS A 19 -18.17 -14.78 22.01
C LYS A 19 -18.54 -14.40 20.58
N ILE A 20 -17.64 -13.75 19.84
CA ILE A 20 -17.76 -13.49 18.41
C ILE A 20 -17.54 -14.81 17.64
N GLY A 21 -16.54 -15.60 18.01
CA GLY A 21 -16.27 -16.93 17.43
C GLY A 21 -17.44 -17.91 17.59
N GLN A 22 -18.06 -17.97 18.77
CA GLN A 22 -19.23 -18.84 19.03
C GLN A 22 -20.53 -18.34 18.38
N LYS A 23 -20.64 -17.05 18.02
CA LYS A 23 -21.76 -16.52 17.21
C LYS A 23 -21.51 -16.62 15.70
N PHE A 24 -20.26 -16.81 15.27
CA PHE A 24 -19.89 -16.98 13.86
C PHE A 24 -19.92 -18.44 13.37
N GLU A 25 -20.04 -19.43 14.27
CA GLU A 25 -20.22 -20.84 13.88
C GLU A 25 -21.52 -21.10 13.10
N PHE A 26 -22.52 -20.20 13.17
CA PHE A 26 -23.74 -20.32 12.37
C PHE A 26 -23.59 -19.78 10.94
N LEU A 27 -22.49 -19.11 10.58
CA LEU A 27 -22.42 -18.35 9.32
C LEU A 27 -21.43 -18.87 8.29
N ILE A 28 -20.50 -19.79 8.57
CA ILE A 28 -19.52 -20.16 7.53
C ILE A 28 -19.08 -21.63 7.58
N ASP A 29 -19.76 -22.44 6.78
CA ASP A 29 -19.19 -23.65 6.17
C ASP A 29 -18.22 -23.19 5.06
N PHE A 30 -16.99 -22.80 5.43
CA PHE A 30 -16.02 -22.08 4.56
C PHE A 30 -15.65 -22.84 3.28
N LYS A 31 -15.80 -24.17 3.31
CA LYS A 31 -15.61 -25.04 2.13
C LYS A 31 -16.67 -24.83 1.06
N ASN A 32 -17.90 -24.46 1.44
CA ASN A 32 -18.98 -24.18 0.48
C ASN A 32 -18.84 -22.78 -0.16
N LEU A 33 -18.02 -21.89 0.42
CA LEU A 33 -17.70 -20.59 -0.17
C LEU A 33 -16.87 -20.73 -1.46
N PHE A 34 -16.06 -21.80 -1.59
CA PHE A 34 -15.29 -22.10 -2.80
C PHE A 34 -16.14 -22.62 -3.97
N TYR A 35 -17.37 -23.09 -3.69
CA TYR A 35 -18.37 -23.52 -4.68
C TYR A 35 -19.25 -22.38 -5.21
N LEU A 36 -19.10 -21.17 -4.68
CA LEU A 36 -19.78 -19.99 -5.21
C LEU A 36 -19.25 -19.66 -6.62
N GLY A 37 -20.18 -19.45 -7.55
CA GLY A 37 -19.87 -19.07 -8.93
C GLY A 37 -18.97 -17.84 -9.00
N ILE A 38 -18.27 -17.67 -10.13
CA ILE A 38 -17.25 -16.64 -10.42
C ILE A 38 -17.59 -15.24 -9.86
N ARG A 39 -18.88 -14.89 -9.80
CA ARG A 39 -19.38 -13.59 -9.34
C ARG A 39 -19.29 -13.37 -7.83
N ALA A 40 -19.51 -14.39 -7.00
CA ALA A 40 -19.33 -14.25 -5.56
C ALA A 40 -17.85 -14.21 -5.18
N LYS A 41 -16.99 -14.88 -5.96
CA LYS A 41 -15.53 -14.70 -5.87
C LYS A 41 -15.11 -13.27 -6.21
N LEU A 42 -15.70 -12.65 -7.23
CA LEU A 42 -15.44 -11.26 -7.61
C LEU A 42 -15.94 -10.26 -6.55
N ALA A 43 -17.15 -10.46 -5.99
CA ALA A 43 -17.69 -9.61 -4.94
C ALA A 43 -16.88 -9.67 -3.64
N ILE A 44 -16.43 -10.88 -3.26
CA ILE A 44 -15.48 -11.07 -2.16
C ILE A 44 -14.17 -10.34 -2.49
N PHE A 45 -13.60 -10.53 -3.68
CA PHE A 45 -12.37 -9.86 -4.09
C PHE A 45 -12.47 -8.32 -3.99
N THR A 46 -13.54 -7.72 -4.52
CA THR A 46 -13.75 -6.26 -4.43
C THR A 46 -13.97 -5.78 -2.99
N GLY A 47 -14.73 -6.52 -2.18
CA GLY A 47 -14.93 -6.19 -0.77
C GLY A 47 -13.63 -6.29 0.03
N THR A 48 -12.80 -7.29 -0.26
CA THR A 48 -11.49 -7.48 0.38
C THR A 48 -10.53 -6.37 -0.04
N LEU A 49 -10.52 -5.98 -1.31
CA LEU A 49 -9.68 -4.89 -1.82
C LEU A 49 -10.02 -3.56 -1.15
N ILE A 50 -11.31 -3.22 -1.05
CA ILE A 50 -11.77 -2.01 -0.35
C ILE A 50 -11.37 -2.04 1.12
N ALA A 51 -11.59 -3.17 1.81
CA ALA A 51 -11.20 -3.34 3.20
C ALA A 51 -9.69 -3.14 3.41
N VAL A 52 -8.85 -3.71 2.55
CA VAL A 52 -7.39 -3.54 2.60
C VAL A 52 -6.99 -2.07 2.34
N THR A 53 -7.56 -1.40 1.34
CA THR A 53 -7.27 0.01 1.09
C THR A 53 -7.65 0.92 2.25
N VAL A 54 -8.80 0.69 2.88
CA VAL A 54 -9.25 1.45 4.06
C VAL A 54 -8.33 1.18 5.24
N MET A 55 -7.92 -0.07 5.45
CA MET A 55 -6.97 -0.43 6.50
C MET A 55 -5.62 0.29 6.33
N ILE A 56 -5.10 0.35 5.10
CA ILE A 56 -3.86 1.07 4.78
C ILE A 56 -4.03 2.58 5.00
N LEU A 57 -5.11 3.19 4.51
CA LEU A 57 -5.40 4.61 4.71
C LEU A 57 -5.55 4.96 6.20
N SER A 58 -6.26 4.16 6.98
CA SER A 58 -6.38 4.35 8.44
C SER A 58 -5.04 4.17 9.15
N ALA A 59 -4.19 3.23 8.74
CA ALA A 59 -2.85 3.07 9.31
C ALA A 59 -1.97 4.29 9.01
N ILE A 60 -2.04 4.84 7.79
CA ILE A 60 -1.33 6.06 7.40
C ILE A 60 -1.82 7.25 8.22
N ASP A 61 -3.13 7.45 8.35
CA ASP A 61 -3.71 8.56 9.13
C ASP A 61 -3.33 8.48 10.62
N VAL A 62 -3.40 7.30 11.23
CA VAL A 62 -2.94 7.08 12.60
C VAL A 62 -1.45 7.42 12.73
N HIS A 63 -0.62 6.95 11.78
CA HIS A 63 0.81 7.24 11.80
C HIS A 63 1.08 8.75 11.70
N GLN A 64 0.45 9.43 10.75
CA GLN A 64 0.59 10.88 10.56
C GLN A 64 0.12 11.68 11.78
N GLN A 65 -1.04 11.36 12.35
CA GLN A 65 -1.53 12.05 13.55
C GLN A 65 -0.63 11.78 14.76
N THR A 66 -0.13 10.55 14.92
CA THR A 66 0.81 10.21 16.00
C THR A 66 2.11 10.99 15.82
N GLU A 67 2.61 11.13 14.60
CA GLU A 67 3.82 11.91 14.31
C GLU A 67 3.62 13.41 14.55
N ILE A 68 2.51 13.99 14.08
CA ILE A 68 2.16 15.40 14.33
C ILE A 68 2.05 15.68 15.83
N LEU A 69 1.36 14.80 16.55
CA LEU A 69 1.17 14.94 17.97
C LEU A 69 2.49 14.79 18.73
N THR A 70 3.31 13.80 18.36
CA THR A 70 4.65 13.61 18.93
C THR A 70 5.53 14.81 18.66
N ARG A 71 5.57 15.34 17.43
CA ARG A 71 6.33 16.54 17.09
C ARG A 71 5.84 17.78 17.84
N ASN A 72 4.53 17.94 18.03
CA ASN A 72 3.98 19.04 18.81
C ASN A 72 4.40 18.93 20.29
N TYR A 73 4.29 17.74 20.88
CA TYR A 73 4.76 17.49 22.25
C TYR A 73 6.27 17.69 22.38
N GLU A 74 7.06 17.18 21.44
CA GLU A 74 8.52 17.37 21.43
C GLU A 74 8.90 18.84 21.25
N LYS A 75 8.14 19.61 20.45
CA LYS A 75 8.36 21.04 20.26
C LYS A 75 7.98 21.84 21.50
N GLU A 76 6.85 21.56 22.12
CA GLU A 76 6.45 22.17 23.41
C GLU A 76 7.44 21.78 24.51
N ALA A 77 7.89 20.53 24.54
CA ALA A 77 8.90 20.04 25.46
C ALA A 77 10.27 20.68 25.20
N ALA A 78 10.66 20.89 23.95
CA ALA A 78 11.91 21.57 23.62
C ALA A 78 11.88 23.05 23.98
N ILE A 79 10.74 23.75 23.75
CA ILE A 79 10.56 25.15 24.15
C ILE A 79 10.56 25.26 25.67
N SER A 80 9.84 24.38 26.37
CA SER A 80 9.80 24.33 27.83
C SER A 80 11.17 23.95 28.41
N LYS A 81 11.85 22.92 27.86
CA LYS A 81 13.20 22.50 28.26
C LYS A 81 14.18 23.63 28.08
N ARG A 82 14.18 24.31 26.93
CA ARG A 82 15.11 25.41 26.64
C ARG A 82 14.84 26.62 27.54
N TYR A 83 13.59 27.09 27.61
CA TYR A 83 13.25 28.24 28.42
C TYR A 83 13.46 27.99 29.92
N ILE A 84 13.04 26.82 30.43
CA ILE A 84 13.23 26.49 31.84
C ILE A 84 14.70 26.19 32.14
N SER A 85 15.45 25.58 31.21
CA SER A 85 16.91 25.48 31.33
C SER A 85 17.55 26.85 31.38
N ASP A 86 17.15 27.80 30.53
CA ASP A 86 17.66 29.18 30.55
C ASP A 86 17.31 29.90 31.86
N LEU A 87 16.11 29.67 32.41
CA LEU A 87 15.69 30.17 33.72
C LEU A 87 16.52 29.56 34.85
N VAL A 88 16.69 28.24 34.83
CA VAL A 88 17.50 27.50 35.80
C VAL A 88 18.95 27.97 35.76
N LEU A 89 19.49 28.15 34.56
CA LEU A 89 20.81 28.73 34.34
C LEU A 89 20.86 30.16 34.88
N GLU A 90 19.86 31.01 34.63
CA GLU A 90 19.79 32.37 35.18
C GLU A 90 19.85 32.36 36.73
N LEU A 91 19.11 31.45 37.38
CA LEU A 91 19.08 31.32 38.84
C LEU A 91 20.38 30.77 39.42
N GLU A 92 20.90 29.69 38.83
CA GLU A 92 22.20 29.10 39.19
C GLU A 92 23.32 30.13 38.99
N ASN A 93 23.24 30.95 37.94
CA ASN A 93 24.18 32.03 37.67
C ASN A 93 24.18 33.07 38.79
N LEU A 94 23.01 33.48 39.29
CA LEU A 94 22.90 34.46 40.38
C LEU A 94 23.48 33.91 41.69
N SER A 95 23.12 32.68 42.06
CA SER A 95 23.66 32.02 43.25
C SER A 95 25.16 31.81 43.16
N SER A 96 25.60 31.19 42.07
CA SER A 96 27.01 30.95 41.80
C SER A 96 27.81 32.24 41.77
N SER A 97 27.27 33.35 41.24
CA SER A 97 28.00 34.63 41.22
C SER A 97 28.19 35.19 42.62
N LEU A 98 27.18 35.10 43.50
CA LEU A 98 27.31 35.50 44.91
C LEU A 98 28.32 34.64 45.67
N ILE A 99 28.24 33.31 45.53
CA ILE A 99 29.23 32.39 46.12
C ILE A 99 30.62 32.70 45.56
N ARG A 100 30.73 33.01 44.27
CA ARG A 100 31.99 33.35 43.59
C ARG A 100 32.60 34.64 44.12
N VAL A 101 31.81 35.67 44.42
CA VAL A 101 32.30 36.90 45.07
C VAL A 101 32.84 36.61 46.46
N GLU A 102 32.08 35.87 47.27
CA GLU A 102 32.48 35.60 48.65
C GLU A 102 33.62 34.58 48.74
N SER A 103 33.68 33.59 47.86
CA SER A 103 34.80 32.65 47.74
C SER A 103 36.05 33.34 47.22
N PHE A 104 35.92 34.27 46.28
CA PHE A 104 37.04 35.12 45.85
C PHE A 104 37.53 35.98 47.01
N ARG A 105 36.63 36.61 47.77
CA ARG A 105 36.99 37.41 48.96
C ARG A 105 37.68 36.57 50.03
N GLU A 106 37.15 35.39 50.35
CA GLU A 106 37.72 34.49 51.35
C GLU A 106 39.08 33.95 50.88
N ARG A 107 39.22 33.60 49.59
CA ARG A 107 40.50 33.22 48.98
C ARG A 107 41.52 34.36 49.06
N VAL A 108 41.15 35.58 48.66
CA VAL A 108 42.02 36.76 48.74
C VAL A 108 42.47 37.00 50.18
N LYS A 109 41.56 36.89 51.15
CA LYS A 109 41.85 37.04 52.58
C LYS A 109 42.85 35.98 53.06
N ARG A 110 42.60 34.69 52.81
CA ARG A 110 43.48 33.58 53.21
C ARG A 110 44.85 33.67 52.54
N GLN A 111 44.89 33.92 51.24
CA GLN A 111 46.16 34.03 50.52
C GLN A 111 46.95 35.29 50.89
N SER A 112 46.29 36.43 51.05
CA SER A 112 46.96 37.65 51.54
C SER A 112 47.58 37.44 52.92
N GLN A 113 46.98 36.60 53.79
CA GLN A 113 47.58 36.19 55.06
C GLN A 113 48.77 35.24 54.85
N ALA A 114 48.64 34.20 54.01
CA ALA A 114 49.71 33.24 53.72
C ALA A 114 50.95 33.90 53.08
N LEU A 115 50.76 34.92 52.25
CA LEU A 115 51.82 35.64 51.55
C LEU A 115 52.56 36.66 52.42
N ARG A 116 52.07 36.95 53.64
CA ARG A 116 52.77 37.84 54.61
C ARG A 116 54.19 37.35 54.93
N LYS A 117 54.43 36.04 54.86
CA LYS A 117 55.76 35.44 55.11
C LYS A 117 56.84 35.87 54.12
N TYR A 118 56.44 36.36 52.94
CA TYR A 118 57.36 36.84 51.91
C TYR A 118 57.67 38.34 52.02
N ARG A 119 57.09 39.05 52.99
CA ARG A 119 57.42 40.46 53.27
C ARG A 119 58.84 40.56 53.81
N THR A 120 59.55 41.61 53.42
CA THR A 120 60.94 41.83 53.87
C THR A 120 61.04 43.09 54.72
N LYS A 121 61.80 43.00 55.81
CA LYS A 121 62.14 44.13 56.67
C LYS A 121 63.22 44.96 55.97
N VAL A 122 62.86 46.15 55.50
CA VAL A 122 63.79 47.12 54.92
C VAL A 122 64.25 48.06 56.04
N VAL A 123 65.56 48.05 56.32
CA VAL A 123 66.18 48.96 57.28
C VAL A 123 66.63 50.20 56.52
N THR A 124 65.97 51.34 56.79
CA THR A 124 66.35 52.63 56.23
C THR A 124 67.13 53.41 57.29
N GLN A 125 68.29 53.97 56.94
CA GLN A 125 69.01 54.87 57.83
C GLN A 125 68.43 56.28 57.64
N GLU A 126 67.61 56.74 58.59
CA GLU A 126 67.17 58.14 58.63
C GLU A 126 68.16 58.92 59.52
N THR A 127 68.55 60.11 59.04
CA THR A 127 69.43 61.00 59.81
C THR A 127 68.54 61.82 60.73
N LYS A 128 68.83 61.87 62.05
CA LYS A 128 68.02 62.66 62.99
C LYS A 128 68.07 64.14 62.60
N GLU A 129 66.92 64.72 62.29
CA GLU A 129 66.75 66.16 62.19
C GLU A 129 66.25 66.68 63.54
N VAL A 130 66.99 67.62 64.14
CA VAL A 130 66.58 68.26 65.40
C VAL A 130 66.09 69.67 65.07
N SER A 131 64.90 70.01 65.58
CA SER A 131 64.37 71.37 65.50
C SER A 131 64.98 72.19 66.63
N PHE A 132 65.84 73.14 66.29
CA PHE A 132 66.32 74.17 67.22
C PHE A 132 65.75 75.51 66.76
N LEU A 133 64.97 76.19 67.61
CA LEU A 133 64.37 77.50 67.33
C LEU A 133 63.54 77.58 66.03
N GLY A 134 62.81 76.51 65.68
CA GLY A 134 61.90 76.50 64.52
C GLY A 134 62.57 76.28 63.16
N PHE A 135 63.90 76.08 63.12
CA PHE A 135 64.62 75.72 61.89
C PHE A 135 65.10 74.26 61.96
N LYS A 136 64.73 73.46 60.95
CA LYS A 136 65.26 72.09 60.78
C LYS A 136 66.70 72.17 60.27
N THR A 137 67.69 71.80 61.09
CA THR A 137 69.10 71.81 60.69
C THR A 137 69.73 70.42 60.79
N LYS A 138 70.58 70.08 59.81
CA LYS A 138 71.41 68.87 59.78
C LYS A 138 72.78 69.22 60.37
N LEU A 139 72.86 69.41 61.68
CA LEU A 139 74.13 69.76 62.34
C LEU A 139 75.09 68.56 62.34
N PHE A 140 76.33 68.85 61.95
CA PHE A 140 77.42 67.93 61.62
C PHE A 140 77.65 66.83 62.67
N GLY A 141 77.62 65.57 62.21
CA GLY A 141 78.54 64.51 62.65
C GLY A 141 78.34 63.81 64.00
N VAL A 142 77.53 64.30 64.95
CA VAL A 142 77.59 63.78 66.35
C VAL A 142 76.27 63.22 66.92
N LEU A 143 75.14 63.19 66.19
CA LEU A 143 73.94 62.45 66.64
C LEU A 143 73.64 61.24 65.75
N GLY A 144 73.68 60.06 66.39
CA GLY A 144 73.65 58.74 65.77
C GLY A 144 72.51 58.50 64.78
N LYS A 145 72.82 57.74 63.73
CA LYS A 145 71.87 57.23 62.74
C LYS A 145 70.82 56.36 63.43
N GLU A 146 69.55 56.65 63.25
CA GLU A 146 68.47 55.80 63.76
C GLU A 146 68.12 54.75 62.70
N ARG A 147 68.19 53.47 63.07
CA ARG A 147 67.77 52.38 62.20
C ARG A 147 66.25 52.26 62.28
N LYS A 148 65.55 52.91 61.35
CA LYS A 148 64.11 52.72 61.20
C LYS A 148 63.85 51.55 60.28
N SER A 149 63.30 50.47 60.84
CA SER A 149 62.90 49.32 60.04
C SER A 149 61.44 49.40 59.67
N SER A 150 61.14 49.32 58.37
CA SER A 150 59.79 49.22 57.83
C SER A 150 59.63 47.89 57.11
N ILE A 151 58.49 47.22 57.30
CA ILE A 151 58.15 46.01 56.55
C ILE A 151 57.61 46.47 55.19
N ARG A 152 58.29 46.08 54.10
CA ARG A 152 57.83 46.37 52.74
C ARG A 152 57.34 45.10 52.05
N ASP A 153 56.33 45.26 51.21
CA ASP A 153 55.87 44.21 50.32
C ASP A 153 56.96 43.88 49.27
N THR A 154 57.08 42.59 48.96
CA THR A 154 57.94 42.06 47.91
C THR A 154 57.08 41.61 46.73
N TYR A 155 57.72 41.19 45.64
CA TYR A 155 57.03 40.68 44.45
C TYR A 155 56.00 39.59 44.76
N TYR A 156 56.32 38.64 45.66
CA TYR A 156 55.40 37.54 46.04
C TYR A 156 54.48 37.87 47.22
N SER A 157 54.58 39.04 47.84
CA SER A 157 53.64 39.44 48.91
C SER A 157 52.51 40.35 48.43
N VAL A 158 52.54 40.75 47.15
CA VAL A 158 51.44 41.45 46.48
C VAL A 158 50.47 40.41 45.93
N TYR A 159 49.20 40.59 46.28
CA TYR A 159 48.08 39.79 45.77
C TYR A 159 47.01 40.71 45.19
N LEU A 160 45.90 40.16 44.68
CA LEU A 160 44.81 40.91 44.06
C LEU A 160 44.26 42.02 44.99
N SER A 161 43.80 43.12 44.41
CA SER A 161 43.49 44.35 45.15
C SER A 161 42.07 44.36 45.73
N LYS A 162 41.84 45.14 46.80
CA LYS A 162 40.48 45.36 47.32
C LYS A 162 39.54 45.98 46.28
N ALA A 163 40.08 46.83 45.39
CA ALA A 163 39.31 47.42 44.30
C ALA A 163 38.75 46.37 43.33
N ASP A 164 39.48 45.27 43.08
CA ASP A 164 39.00 44.18 42.22
C ASP A 164 37.81 43.44 42.88
N ILE A 165 37.84 43.28 44.21
CA ILE A 165 36.72 42.69 44.98
C ILE A 165 35.51 43.63 44.98
N ASP A 166 35.72 44.93 45.19
CA ASP A 166 34.65 45.93 45.25
C ASP A 166 33.97 46.09 43.87
N GLU A 167 34.73 46.03 42.78
CA GLU A 167 34.22 46.03 41.40
C GLU A 167 33.37 44.79 41.12
N LEU A 168 33.87 43.61 41.50
CA LEU A 168 33.13 42.35 41.39
C LEU A 168 31.83 42.37 42.19
N GLU A 169 31.86 42.86 43.43
CA GLU A 169 30.68 42.97 44.29
C GLU A 169 29.65 43.92 43.67
N LYS A 170 30.08 45.09 43.19
CA LYS A 170 29.22 46.08 42.53
C LYS A 170 28.54 45.50 41.29
N ASN A 171 29.31 44.84 40.41
CA ASN A 171 28.76 44.28 39.18
C ASN A 171 27.83 43.10 39.46
N THR A 172 28.17 42.23 40.42
CA THR A 172 27.30 41.11 40.83
C THR A 172 26.00 41.61 41.47
N LYS A 173 26.07 42.63 42.33
CA LYS A 173 24.89 43.27 42.94
C LYS A 173 23.95 43.84 41.87
N SER A 174 24.49 44.40 40.78
CA SER A 174 23.68 44.96 39.68
C SER A 174 22.85 43.92 38.91
N LEU A 175 23.26 42.64 38.97
CA LEU A 175 22.53 41.53 38.34
C LEU A 175 21.32 41.09 39.16
N LEU A 176 21.30 41.35 40.47
CA LEU A 176 20.19 41.01 41.35
C LEU A 176 19.05 42.01 41.21
N LYS A 177 17.95 41.55 40.62
CA LYS A 177 16.72 42.32 40.46
C LYS A 177 15.59 41.70 41.30
N ASN A 178 14.75 42.56 41.86
CA ASN A 178 13.52 42.16 42.56
C ASN A 178 12.44 41.72 41.55
N PRO A 179 11.28 41.22 42.00
CA PRO A 179 10.20 40.76 41.12
C PRO A 179 9.73 41.79 40.08
N ASN A 180 9.89 43.09 40.36
CA ASN A 180 9.49 44.18 39.47
C ASN A 180 10.62 44.63 38.53
N GLY A 181 11.77 43.93 38.53
CA GLY A 181 12.93 44.27 37.70
C GLY A 181 13.80 45.41 38.23
N LEU A 182 13.54 45.90 39.45
CA LEU A 182 14.33 46.94 40.12
C LEU A 182 15.47 46.32 40.94
N ALA A 183 16.49 47.11 41.32
CA ALA A 183 17.57 46.62 42.17
C ALA A 183 17.04 46.10 43.53
N VAL A 184 17.65 45.02 44.04
CA VAL A 184 17.35 44.51 45.39
C VAL A 184 17.74 45.51 46.49
N SER A 185 17.00 45.52 47.60
CA SER A 185 17.32 46.36 48.75
C SER A 185 18.62 45.94 49.43
N ASP A 186 19.29 46.88 50.10
CA ASP A 186 20.56 46.61 50.80
C ASP A 186 20.42 45.54 51.90
N ALA A 187 19.29 45.52 52.60
CA ALA A 187 18.98 44.50 53.61
C ALA A 187 18.86 43.10 52.99
N MET A 188 18.16 42.98 51.86
CA MET A 188 18.01 41.71 51.15
C MET A 188 19.35 41.24 50.57
N TYR A 189 20.10 42.15 49.94
CA TYR A 189 21.43 41.86 49.43
C TYR A 189 22.37 41.38 50.56
N SER A 190 22.35 42.03 51.72
CA SER A 190 23.15 41.63 52.88
C SER A 190 22.78 40.24 53.40
N LYS A 191 21.49 39.88 53.40
CA LYS A 191 21.04 38.53 53.76
C LYS A 191 21.61 37.47 52.80
N LEU A 192 21.45 37.66 51.49
CA LEU A 192 21.98 36.74 50.48
C LEU A 192 23.51 36.63 50.55
N LYS A 193 24.18 37.77 50.71
CA LYS A 193 25.63 37.86 50.89
C LYS A 193 26.11 37.06 52.10
N ASN A 194 25.42 37.14 53.23
CA ASN A 194 25.79 36.38 54.43
C ASN A 194 25.67 34.87 54.23
N ILE A 195 24.62 34.40 53.54
CA ILE A 195 24.46 32.97 53.23
C ILE A 195 25.54 32.54 52.23
N ALA A 196 25.78 33.32 51.17
CA ALA A 196 26.86 33.06 50.22
C ALA A 196 28.25 33.03 50.87
N HIS A 197 28.48 33.90 51.87
CA HIS A 197 29.70 33.89 52.67
C HIS A 197 29.85 32.59 53.48
N GLN A 198 28.76 32.10 54.09
CA GLN A 198 28.77 30.80 54.77
C GLN A 198 29.11 29.66 53.81
N VAL A 199 28.51 29.63 52.62
CA VAL A 199 28.85 28.63 51.58
C VAL A 199 30.33 28.72 51.21
N ALA A 200 30.83 29.93 50.93
CA ALA A 200 32.21 30.15 50.55
C ALA A 200 33.23 29.71 51.61
N VAL A 201 32.93 29.95 52.89
CA VAL A 201 33.78 29.51 54.01
C VAL A 201 33.78 27.98 54.12
N LEU A 202 32.61 27.35 54.07
CA LEU A 202 32.48 25.89 54.13
C LEU A 202 33.15 25.19 52.94
N GLU A 203 33.03 25.73 51.73
CA GLU A 203 33.72 25.23 50.54
C GLU A 203 35.25 25.38 50.67
N ALA A 204 35.72 26.50 51.22
CA ALA A 204 37.15 26.72 51.45
C ALA A 204 37.71 25.73 52.48
N ASP A 205 36.99 25.49 53.58
CA ASP A 205 37.38 24.51 54.60
C ASP A 205 37.31 23.07 54.07
N LEU A 206 36.29 22.75 53.26
CA LEU A 206 36.16 21.47 52.58
C LEU A 206 37.37 21.21 51.67
N ASN A 207 37.76 22.19 50.86
CA ASN A 207 38.92 22.06 49.97
C ASN A 207 40.24 21.94 50.74
N GLU A 208 40.41 22.68 51.84
CA GLU A 208 41.58 22.55 52.70
C GLU A 208 41.69 21.15 53.33
N GLN A 209 40.56 20.58 53.78
CA GLN A 209 40.52 19.21 54.31
C GLN A 209 40.79 18.16 53.23
N LYS A 210 40.24 18.32 52.01
CA LYS A 210 40.57 17.45 50.86
C LYS A 210 42.06 17.47 50.56
N GLN A 211 42.66 18.66 50.51
CA GLN A 211 44.10 18.77 50.25
C GLN A 211 44.93 18.08 51.32
N LYS A 212 44.59 18.24 52.61
CA LYS A 212 45.25 17.51 53.70
C LYS A 212 45.08 16.00 53.56
N LEU A 213 43.90 15.53 53.17
CA LEU A 213 43.62 14.12 52.94
C LEU A 213 44.46 13.58 51.77
N ASP A 214 44.54 14.29 50.65
CA ASP A 214 45.35 13.94 49.49
C ASP A 214 46.86 13.90 49.83
N GLU A 215 47.35 14.88 50.60
CA GLU A 215 48.72 14.90 51.13
C GLU A 215 49.00 13.69 52.03
N LEU A 216 48.04 13.29 52.87
CA LEU A 216 48.16 12.11 53.74
C LEU A 216 48.04 10.78 52.99
N HIS A 217 47.34 10.74 51.86
CA HIS A 217 47.32 9.59 50.94
C HIS A 217 48.66 9.44 50.19
N SER A 218 49.39 10.53 49.96
CA SER A 218 50.71 10.51 49.34
C SER A 218 51.85 10.10 50.28
N LEU A 219 51.61 10.09 51.60
CA LEU A 219 52.57 9.70 52.63
C LEU A 219 52.30 8.24 53.05
N GLU A 220 53.27 7.34 52.85
CA GLU A 220 53.16 5.90 53.13
C GLU A 220 52.99 5.52 54.64
N LYS A 221 53.06 6.48 55.56
CA LYS A 221 52.94 6.27 57.02
C LYS A 221 51.93 7.22 57.63
N THR A 222 50.67 6.82 57.71
CA THR A 222 49.60 7.61 58.34
C THR A 222 48.64 6.72 59.12
N SER A 223 48.22 7.15 60.31
CA SER A 223 47.26 6.44 61.17
C SER A 223 45.88 6.32 60.52
N GLU A 224 45.30 5.11 60.42
CA GLU A 224 43.94 4.91 59.87
C GLU A 224 42.87 5.71 60.61
N LYS A 225 43.08 5.98 61.91
CA LYS A 225 42.18 6.80 62.72
C LYS A 225 42.15 8.26 62.27
N GLU A 226 43.31 8.83 61.92
CA GLU A 226 43.39 10.20 61.41
C GLU A 226 42.73 10.33 60.05
N LYS A 227 42.84 9.29 59.20
CA LYS A 227 42.12 9.23 57.91
C LYS A 227 40.60 9.19 58.12
N LEU A 228 40.12 8.34 59.02
CA LEU A 228 38.69 8.21 59.31
C LEU A 228 38.10 9.49 59.93
N ASP A 229 38.82 10.14 60.84
CA ASP A 229 38.40 11.41 61.44
C ASP A 229 38.33 12.54 60.39
N LEU A 230 39.28 12.57 59.44
CA LEU A 230 39.27 13.49 58.29
C LEU A 230 38.14 13.19 57.31
N GLU A 231 37.85 11.91 57.03
CA GLU A 231 36.74 11.49 56.18
C GLU A 231 35.38 11.88 56.79
N HIS A 232 35.19 11.68 58.10
CA HIS A 232 33.99 12.14 58.82
C HIS A 232 33.88 13.66 58.83
N GLY A 233 34.98 14.38 59.05
CA GLY A 233 35.04 15.84 58.95
C GLY A 233 34.66 16.34 57.54
N LEU A 234 35.14 15.64 56.52
CA LEU A 234 34.82 15.92 55.12
C LEU A 234 33.33 15.73 54.83
N ASP A 235 32.71 14.66 55.33
CA ASP A 235 31.27 14.42 55.12
C ASP A 235 30.38 15.45 55.83
N ASN A 236 30.78 15.88 57.03
CA ASN A 236 30.10 16.95 57.76
C ASN A 236 30.18 18.28 57.00
N LEU A 237 31.36 18.64 56.48
CA LEU A 237 31.55 19.84 55.67
C LEU A 237 30.79 19.77 54.34
N LYS A 238 30.74 18.60 53.68
CA LYS A 238 29.91 18.39 52.47
C LYS A 238 28.43 18.67 52.78
N THR A 239 27.91 18.05 53.83
CA THR A 239 26.50 18.21 54.25
C THR A 239 26.18 19.64 54.65
N GLY A 240 27.08 20.30 55.37
CA GLY A 240 26.96 21.72 55.72
C GLY A 240 26.93 22.62 54.50
N THR A 241 27.82 22.36 53.53
CA THR A 241 27.90 23.10 52.25
C THR A 241 26.62 22.93 51.44
N GLU A 242 26.14 21.69 51.29
CA GLU A 242 24.86 21.36 50.63
C GLU A 242 23.70 22.14 51.24
N LYS A 243 23.58 22.10 52.58
CA LYS A 243 22.51 22.80 53.30
C LYS A 243 22.57 24.32 53.10
N ALA A 244 23.75 24.92 53.23
CA ALA A 244 23.93 26.36 53.05
C ALA A 244 23.68 26.80 51.60
N ARG A 245 24.11 26.00 50.61
CA ARG A 245 23.87 26.26 49.18
C ARG A 245 22.39 26.14 48.84
N ASN A 246 21.71 25.10 49.31
CA ASN A 246 20.26 24.96 49.14
C ASN A 246 19.49 26.13 49.77
N GLN A 247 19.93 26.62 50.93
CA GLN A 247 19.32 27.80 51.56
C GLN A 247 19.52 29.08 50.73
N LEU A 248 20.68 29.26 50.11
CA LEU A 248 20.97 30.40 49.22
C LEU A 248 20.11 30.32 47.96
N ASP A 249 20.11 29.17 47.28
CA ASP A 249 19.36 28.94 46.05
C ASP A 249 17.86 29.16 46.29
N HIS A 250 17.32 28.67 47.41
CA HIS A 250 15.94 28.91 47.80
C HIS A 250 15.64 30.41 48.05
N SER A 251 16.55 31.13 48.71
CA SER A 251 16.37 32.58 48.97
C SER A 251 16.41 33.41 47.69
N ILE A 252 17.22 33.01 46.70
CA ILE A 252 17.28 33.65 45.38
C ILE A 252 16.04 33.30 44.57
N LEU A 253 15.59 32.04 44.68
CA LEU A 253 14.37 31.58 44.04
C LEU A 253 13.18 32.42 44.48
N GLU A 254 12.94 32.58 45.79
CA GLU A 254 11.85 33.41 46.33
C GLU A 254 11.81 34.84 45.75
N LEU A 255 12.96 35.41 45.41
CA LEU A 255 13.07 36.76 44.83
C LEU A 255 12.77 36.81 43.33
N ALA A 256 13.16 35.78 42.59
CA ALA A 256 13.01 35.74 41.13
C ALA A 256 11.68 35.14 40.68
N LEU A 257 11.08 34.25 41.50
CA LEU A 257 9.90 33.45 41.19
C LEU A 257 8.72 34.26 40.64
N PRO A 258 8.27 35.37 41.28
CA PRO A 258 7.04 36.03 40.86
C PRO A 258 7.15 36.69 39.48
N LYS A 259 8.35 37.20 39.12
CA LYS A 259 8.61 37.76 37.79
C LYS A 259 8.59 36.68 36.72
N GLN A 260 9.17 35.53 37.03
CA GLN A 260 9.34 34.44 36.09
C GLN A 260 8.00 33.73 35.85
N HIS A 261 7.08 33.67 36.83
CA HIS A 261 5.69 33.22 36.62
C HIS A 261 5.00 34.01 35.52
N LYS A 262 5.03 35.34 35.65
CA LYS A 262 4.36 36.21 34.69
C LYS A 262 4.92 36.01 33.28
N LYS A 263 6.25 35.93 33.16
CA LYS A 263 6.93 35.70 31.89
C LYS A 263 6.63 34.30 31.30
N ILE A 264 6.44 33.30 32.15
CA ILE A 264 6.06 31.94 31.79
C ILE A 264 4.60 31.89 31.29
N GLU A 265 3.68 32.55 32.00
CA GLU A 265 2.28 32.68 31.60
C GLU A 265 2.15 33.46 30.28
N ASP A 266 2.90 34.56 30.12
CA ASP A 266 2.96 35.36 28.88
C ASP A 266 3.48 34.57 27.67
N LEU A 267 4.26 33.51 27.89
CA LEU A 267 4.76 32.61 26.84
C LEU A 267 3.80 31.47 26.50
N GLY A 268 2.67 31.34 27.22
CA GLY A 268 1.64 30.32 26.96
C GLY A 268 2.09 28.88 27.24
N LEU A 269 3.14 28.68 28.05
CA LEU A 269 3.67 27.34 28.33
C LEU A 269 2.78 26.58 29.32
N ASN A 270 2.41 25.33 28.98
CA ASN A 270 1.63 24.48 29.87
C ASN A 270 2.51 23.86 30.97
N MET A 271 2.62 24.60 32.06
CA MET A 271 3.48 24.23 33.17
C MET A 271 2.99 23.00 33.97
N SER A 272 1.76 22.49 33.80
CA SER A 272 1.36 21.27 34.52
C SER A 272 2.07 20.00 34.02
N GLN A 273 2.77 20.06 32.88
CA GLN A 273 3.41 18.89 32.27
C GLN A 273 4.89 18.72 32.63
N TYR A 274 5.52 19.70 33.31
CA TYR A 274 6.96 19.67 33.56
C TYR A 274 7.25 19.80 35.05
N ARG A 275 8.33 19.18 35.52
CA ARG A 275 8.92 19.48 36.82
C ARG A 275 10.42 19.43 36.70
N ILE A 276 11.09 20.53 37.02
CA ILE A 276 12.53 20.65 36.85
C ILE A 276 13.18 20.81 38.20
N GLN A 277 14.20 20.02 38.43
CA GLN A 277 14.97 19.99 39.64
C GLN A 277 16.43 20.19 39.30
N THR A 278 17.16 20.98 40.08
CA THR A 278 18.61 21.02 40.00
C THR A 278 19.22 20.48 41.27
N PHE A 279 20.35 19.81 41.08
CA PHE A 279 21.15 19.24 42.13
C PHE A 279 22.55 19.82 42.00
N PRO A 280 23.06 20.53 43.03
CA PRO A 280 24.43 21.03 43.00
C PRO A 280 25.39 19.84 43.07
N VAL A 281 26.43 19.84 42.24
CA VAL A 281 27.49 18.84 42.31
C VAL A 281 28.56 19.35 43.28
N ILE A 282 28.59 18.80 44.49
CA ILE A 282 29.51 19.23 45.57
C ILE A 282 30.64 18.19 45.79
N SER A 283 30.48 16.96 45.30
CA SER A 283 31.53 15.93 45.33
C SER A 283 31.37 14.84 44.26
N ASN A 284 32.44 14.08 44.00
CA ASN A 284 32.43 12.89 43.12
C ASN A 284 31.68 11.69 43.73
N GLN A 285 31.07 11.84 44.91
CA GLN A 285 30.29 10.80 45.58
C GLN A 285 28.83 11.22 45.71
N ILE A 286 27.93 10.31 45.33
CA ILE A 286 26.48 10.53 45.32
C ILE A 286 25.93 10.05 46.67
N LYS A 287 25.30 10.94 47.45
CA LYS A 287 24.50 10.54 48.63
C LYS A 287 23.16 9.97 48.17
N GLU A 288 22.62 9.00 48.92
CA GLU A 288 21.34 8.34 48.62
C GLU A 288 20.15 9.30 48.63
N ASN A 289 20.24 10.43 49.36
CA ASN A 289 19.17 11.43 49.46
C ASN A 289 19.68 12.81 49.00
N LEU A 290 19.66 13.04 47.68
CA LEU A 290 19.94 14.37 47.13
C LEU A 290 18.72 15.27 47.31
N THR A 291 18.95 16.45 47.88
CA THR A 291 17.91 17.49 47.99
C THR A 291 18.07 18.47 46.85
N PRO A 292 17.02 18.73 46.05
CA PRO A 292 17.11 19.67 44.94
C PRO A 292 17.27 21.09 45.48
N SER A 293 18.22 21.85 44.93
CA SER A 293 18.45 23.24 45.33
C SER A 293 17.46 24.19 44.65
N PHE A 294 17.04 23.83 43.43
CA PHE A 294 15.87 24.37 42.76
C PHE A 294 14.93 23.21 42.44
N ASP A 295 13.66 23.34 42.77
CA ASP A 295 12.61 22.42 42.37
C ASP A 295 11.43 23.27 41.95
N THR A 296 11.06 23.19 40.66
CA THR A 296 10.00 24.05 40.14
C THR A 296 8.67 23.81 40.85
N LYS A 297 8.45 22.60 41.43
CA LYS A 297 7.18 22.17 42.08
C LYS A 297 5.99 22.95 41.54
N ILE A 298 5.73 22.80 40.24
CA ILE A 298 5.03 23.84 39.49
C ILE A 298 3.75 24.24 40.22
N PHE A 299 3.54 25.56 40.35
CA PHE A 299 2.67 26.36 41.24
C PHE A 299 1.21 25.94 41.44
N LYS A 300 0.81 24.81 40.91
CA LYS A 300 -0.45 24.12 41.09
C LYS A 300 -0.23 22.85 41.94
N PRO A 301 -0.48 22.90 43.26
CA PRO A 301 -0.34 21.74 44.16
C PRO A 301 -1.21 20.54 43.75
N ASP A 302 -2.26 20.82 42.97
CA ASP A 302 -3.25 19.91 42.42
C ASP A 302 -2.74 19.04 41.26
N VAL A 303 -1.58 19.34 40.68
CA VAL A 303 -1.01 18.55 39.57
C VAL A 303 -0.36 17.27 40.09
N SER A 304 -0.70 16.14 39.47
CA SER A 304 -0.32 14.80 39.95
C SER A 304 1.21 14.56 40.01
N ILE A 305 2.00 15.20 39.12
CA ILE A 305 3.48 15.15 39.10
C ILE A 305 4.14 15.75 40.35
N ASN A 306 3.42 16.56 41.13
CA ASN A 306 3.92 17.19 42.35
C ASN A 306 3.75 16.32 43.61
N SER A 307 3.07 15.18 43.53
CA SER A 307 2.81 14.33 44.70
C SER A 307 4.05 13.51 45.12
N ASN A 308 4.38 13.54 46.42
CA ASN A 308 5.58 12.90 46.99
C ASN A 308 5.53 11.36 46.98
N ILE A 309 4.36 10.74 46.75
CA ILE A 309 4.14 9.29 46.84
C ILE A 309 4.87 8.54 45.71
N PHE A 310 5.12 9.20 44.58
CA PHE A 310 5.60 8.57 43.34
C PHE A 310 7.11 8.71 43.09
N LEU A 311 7.84 9.48 43.88
CA LEU A 311 9.21 9.90 43.54
C LEU A 311 10.31 8.92 43.99
N ARG A 312 10.02 8.00 44.93
CA ARG A 312 11.03 7.08 45.49
C ARG A 312 11.59 6.07 44.48
N ASP A 313 10.79 5.62 43.51
CA ASP A 313 11.23 4.64 42.51
C ASP A 313 12.07 5.28 41.38
N ILE A 314 11.96 6.60 41.18
CA ILE A 314 12.74 7.37 40.19
C ILE A 314 14.20 7.57 40.65
N ASP A 315 14.46 7.51 41.96
CA ASP A 315 15.76 7.85 42.55
C ASP A 315 16.86 6.78 42.35
N LEU A 316 16.51 5.52 42.02
CA LEU A 316 17.51 4.48 41.71
C LEU A 316 18.25 4.76 40.38
N ASN A 317 17.52 5.17 39.34
CA ASN A 317 18.11 5.52 38.04
C ASN A 317 18.71 6.94 38.01
N LEU A 318 18.30 7.81 38.95
CA LEU A 318 18.97 9.09 39.18
C LEU A 318 20.46 8.83 39.47
N LYS A 319 20.77 7.85 40.32
CA LYS A 319 22.14 7.50 40.66
C LYS A 319 22.95 7.06 39.43
N ASP A 320 22.39 6.20 38.59
CA ASP A 320 23.06 5.72 37.38
C ASP A 320 23.30 6.87 36.38
N SER A 321 22.29 7.71 36.15
CA SER A 321 22.42 8.89 35.28
C SER A 321 23.43 9.90 35.82
N ILE A 322 23.42 10.17 37.13
CA ILE A 322 24.41 11.05 37.76
C ILE A 322 25.80 10.45 37.66
N THR A 323 25.97 9.15 37.89
CA THR A 323 27.28 8.48 37.79
C THR A 323 27.84 8.59 36.37
N LYS A 324 26.99 8.43 35.34
CA LYS A 324 27.38 8.67 33.94
C LYS A 324 27.79 10.11 33.69
N ILE A 325 27.00 11.08 34.15
CA ILE A 325 27.32 12.51 34.01
C ILE A 325 28.65 12.86 34.72
N LEU A 326 28.89 12.29 35.91
CA LEU A 326 30.13 12.49 36.68
C LEU A 326 31.33 11.77 36.05
N SER A 327 31.12 10.72 35.26
CA SER A 327 32.18 10.12 34.43
C SER A 327 32.59 11.00 33.24
N LEU A 328 31.90 12.13 33.04
CA LEU A 328 32.10 13.08 31.95
C LEU A 328 31.87 12.47 30.55
N ASP A 329 31.28 11.28 30.49
CA ASP A 329 30.84 10.64 29.24
C ASP A 329 29.43 11.14 28.89
N PHE A 330 29.39 12.23 28.11
CA PHE A 330 28.16 12.85 27.62
C PHE A 330 27.74 12.35 26.23
N SER A 331 28.39 11.28 25.73
CA SER A 331 28.14 10.71 24.40
C SER A 331 26.89 9.83 24.33
N GLN A 332 26.48 9.26 25.48
CA GLN A 332 25.28 8.46 25.60
C GLN A 332 24.10 9.33 26.06
N ASP A 333 23.02 9.30 25.27
CA ASP A 333 21.74 9.93 25.61
C ASP A 333 21.29 9.50 27.02
N THR A 334 21.33 10.41 27.99
CA THR A 334 20.65 10.27 29.30
C THR A 334 19.14 10.50 29.18
N ASP A 335 18.61 10.49 27.96
CA ASP A 335 17.34 11.10 27.56
C ASP A 335 16.11 10.18 27.67
N LYS A 336 16.26 8.90 28.06
CA LYS A 336 15.13 7.95 27.99
C LYS A 336 15.04 7.00 29.17
N ASN A 337 14.63 7.54 30.31
CA ASN A 337 13.96 6.74 31.33
C ASN A 337 12.48 7.14 31.37
N SER A 338 11.61 6.29 30.82
CA SER A 338 10.16 6.41 30.93
C SER A 338 9.67 5.56 32.11
N TYR A 339 8.76 6.11 32.92
CA TYR A 339 8.19 5.48 34.09
C TYR A 339 6.67 5.58 34.05
N THR A 340 6.02 4.44 34.24
CA THR A 340 4.57 4.40 34.44
C THR A 340 4.30 4.36 35.94
N ILE A 341 3.61 5.38 36.48
CA ILE A 341 3.24 5.43 37.89
C ILE A 341 1.73 5.66 38.01
N GLY A 342 1.00 4.60 38.38
CA GLY A 342 -0.46 4.61 38.36
C GLY A 342 -0.99 4.76 36.93
N LYS A 343 -1.66 5.89 36.64
CA LYS A 343 -2.07 6.27 35.27
C LYS A 343 -1.11 7.24 34.61
N MET A 344 -0.12 7.75 35.33
CA MET A 344 0.80 8.74 34.80
C MET A 344 1.94 8.10 34.05
N GLU A 345 2.31 8.68 32.92
CA GLU A 345 3.50 8.32 32.15
C GLU A 345 4.51 9.46 32.21
N LEU A 346 5.61 9.23 32.93
CA LEU A 346 6.63 10.23 33.19
C LEU A 346 7.90 9.92 32.40
N GLN A 347 8.46 10.90 31.70
CA GLN A 347 9.80 10.81 31.13
C GLN A 347 10.77 11.66 31.96
N THR A 348 11.92 11.11 32.32
CA THR A 348 12.96 11.86 33.06
C THR A 348 14.17 12.10 32.17
N LEU A 349 14.57 13.37 32.05
CA LEU A 349 15.75 13.81 31.32
C LEU A 349 16.77 14.36 32.31
N TYR A 350 18.02 13.94 32.16
CA TYR A 350 19.13 14.46 32.94
C TYR A 350 20.04 15.32 32.06
N SER A 351 20.54 16.43 32.58
CA SER A 351 21.46 17.29 31.82
C SER A 351 22.47 17.96 32.75
N PRO A 352 23.78 17.95 32.43
CA PRO A 352 24.78 18.67 33.20
C PRO A 352 24.60 20.18 33.08
N ILE A 353 24.98 20.90 34.14
CA ILE A 353 25.04 22.37 34.19
C ILE A 353 26.50 22.77 34.29
N PHE A 354 26.96 23.64 33.38
CA PHE A 354 28.35 24.07 33.30
C PHE A 354 28.51 25.59 33.51
N ARG A 355 29.56 25.98 34.22
CA ARG A 355 29.87 27.36 34.64
C ARG A 355 30.31 28.29 33.52
N ASN A 356 31.03 27.76 32.52
CA ASN A 356 31.59 28.53 31.42
C ASN A 356 31.26 27.82 30.10
N GLN A 357 30.25 28.31 29.38
CA GLN A 357 29.75 27.63 28.18
C GLN A 357 30.78 27.57 27.04
N SER A 358 31.62 28.60 26.89
CA SER A 358 32.57 28.70 25.77
C SER A 358 33.59 27.56 25.71
N SER A 359 34.37 27.34 26.78
CA SER A 359 35.30 26.21 26.84
C SER A 359 34.60 24.85 26.98
N THR A 360 33.44 24.81 27.63
CA THR A 360 32.64 23.58 27.80
C THR A 360 32.14 23.05 26.46
N GLU A 361 31.51 23.89 25.64
CA GLU A 361 30.95 23.46 24.34
C GLU A 361 32.06 22.99 23.40
N ARG A 362 33.23 23.63 23.43
CA ARG A 362 34.42 23.15 22.70
C ARG A 362 34.87 21.79 23.21
N ALA A 363 34.99 21.61 24.53
CA ALA A 363 35.42 20.34 25.13
C ALA A 363 34.44 19.18 24.87
N ASP A 364 33.14 19.45 25.00
CA ASP A 364 32.06 18.48 24.77
C ASP A 364 32.01 18.06 23.30
N ARG A 365 32.12 19.02 22.37
CA ARG A 365 32.16 18.76 20.93
C ARG A 365 33.31 17.84 20.54
N LEU A 366 34.52 18.07 21.07
CA LEU A 366 35.69 17.22 20.80
C LEU A 366 35.52 15.78 21.30
N ARG A 367 34.72 15.57 22.36
CA ARG A 367 34.46 14.23 22.91
C ARG A 367 33.36 13.48 22.16
N LYS A 368 32.36 14.19 21.65
CA LYS A 368 31.24 13.60 20.90
C LYS A 368 31.65 13.15 19.50
N GLU A 369 32.43 13.97 18.81
CA GLU A 369 32.80 13.75 17.41
C GLU A 369 34.30 13.88 17.24
N LEU A 370 35.01 12.74 17.19
CA LEU A 370 36.42 12.70 16.89
C LEU A 370 36.63 12.32 15.42
N PRO A 371 36.91 13.27 14.51
CA PRO A 371 37.03 12.94 13.11
C PRO A 371 38.37 12.28 12.78
N ASP A 372 38.35 11.34 11.84
CA ASP A 372 39.55 10.63 11.38
C ASP A 372 40.64 11.57 10.85
N PHE A 373 40.26 12.70 10.25
CA PHE A 373 41.20 13.68 9.71
C PHE A 373 42.06 14.37 10.79
N ALA A 374 41.60 14.42 12.04
CA ALA A 374 42.31 15.07 13.15
C ALA A 374 43.33 14.15 13.85
N LYS A 375 43.30 12.83 13.62
CA LYS A 375 44.14 11.85 14.34
C LYS A 375 45.64 12.17 14.29
N ARG A 376 46.15 12.56 13.12
CA ARG A 376 47.57 12.91 12.94
C ARG A 376 47.95 14.17 13.73
N TYR A 377 47.09 15.19 13.69
CA TYR A 377 47.31 16.42 14.44
C TYR A 377 47.27 16.17 15.95
N LEU A 378 46.34 15.35 16.44
CA LEU A 378 46.26 14.98 17.86
C LEU A 378 47.50 14.21 18.34
N GLN A 379 48.06 13.33 17.52
CA GLN A 379 49.31 12.65 17.85
C GLN A 379 50.49 13.64 17.93
N GLN A 380 50.56 14.60 17.00
CA GLN A 380 51.55 15.68 17.04
C GLN A 380 51.36 16.56 18.29
N ASP A 381 50.13 16.93 18.63
CA ASP A 381 49.79 17.70 19.82
C ASP A 381 50.21 16.98 21.11
N ALA A 382 49.97 15.67 21.20
CA ALA A 382 50.34 14.85 22.35
C ALA A 382 51.87 14.78 22.55
N ASN A 383 52.63 14.64 21.46
CA ASN A 383 54.09 14.66 21.50
C ASN A 383 54.63 16.00 22.01
N THR A 384 54.07 17.12 21.51
CA THR A 384 54.45 18.46 22.00
C THR A 384 54.02 18.68 23.45
N ALA A 385 52.87 18.14 23.87
CA ALA A 385 52.42 18.18 25.27
C ALA A 385 53.43 17.53 26.23
N ALA A 386 53.98 16.38 25.84
CA ALA A 386 54.97 15.65 26.63
C ALA A 386 56.27 16.47 26.80
N GLN A 387 56.76 17.09 25.72
CA GLN A 387 57.94 17.96 25.80
C GLN A 387 57.70 19.18 26.69
N ILE A 388 56.49 19.75 26.65
CA ILE A 388 56.10 20.84 27.55
C ILE A 388 56.08 20.35 29.00
N ARG A 389 55.53 19.16 29.28
CA ARG A 389 55.48 18.55 30.61
C ARG A 389 56.88 18.43 31.23
N ASP A 390 57.86 18.00 30.44
CA ASP A 390 59.25 17.88 30.89
C ASP A 390 59.89 19.23 31.25
N LEU A 391 59.48 20.32 30.59
CA LEU A 391 59.92 21.68 30.92
C LEU A 391 59.21 22.29 32.13
N VAL A 392 57.96 21.90 32.40
CA VAL A 392 57.18 22.41 33.54
C VAL A 392 57.81 22.04 34.89
N VAL A 393 58.38 20.84 35.01
CA VAL A 393 59.03 20.36 36.25
C VAL A 393 60.19 21.28 36.70
N PRO A 394 61.22 21.56 35.87
CA PRO A 394 62.29 22.48 36.25
C PRO A 394 61.81 23.92 36.40
N LEU A 395 60.80 24.38 35.65
CA LEU A 395 60.20 25.70 35.82
C LEU A 395 59.56 25.86 37.21
N LYS A 396 58.71 24.90 37.63
CA LYS A 396 58.10 24.87 38.97
C LYS A 396 59.16 24.88 40.07
N LYS A 397 60.16 24.01 39.95
CA LYS A 397 61.29 23.95 40.91
C LYS A 397 61.99 25.30 41.02
N ARG A 398 62.29 25.95 39.89
CA ARG A 398 62.99 27.24 39.88
C ARG A 398 62.17 28.34 40.56
N ILE A 399 60.86 28.40 40.33
CA ILE A 399 59.99 29.37 41.03
C ILE A 399 60.04 29.18 42.55
N GLN A 400 60.01 27.94 43.03
CA GLN A 400 60.10 27.67 44.48
C GLN A 400 61.44 28.12 45.06
N GLU A 401 62.55 27.87 44.36
CA GLU A 401 63.87 28.38 44.73
C GLU A 401 63.90 29.92 44.81
N LEU A 402 63.27 30.61 43.86
CA LEU A 402 63.19 32.07 43.82
C LEU A 402 62.34 32.65 44.97
N LYS A 403 61.24 31.99 45.33
CA LYS A 403 60.40 32.32 46.49
C LYS A 403 61.14 32.14 47.81
N ALA A 404 62.03 31.15 47.91
CA ALA A 404 62.78 30.82 49.13
C ALA A 404 63.97 31.77 49.42
N LYS A 405 64.44 32.55 48.43
CA LYS A 405 65.49 33.56 48.62
C LYS A 405 65.05 34.65 49.62
N LYS A 406 66.01 35.26 50.32
CA LYS A 406 65.77 36.38 51.26
C LYS A 406 66.63 37.59 50.85
N PRO A 407 66.06 38.65 50.23
CA PRO A 407 64.65 38.79 49.85
C PRO A 407 64.26 37.87 48.67
N PRO A 408 62.96 37.52 48.54
CA PRO A 408 62.48 36.75 47.39
C PRO A 408 62.78 37.46 46.07
N LEU A 409 63.28 36.72 45.07
CA LEU A 409 63.69 37.28 43.77
C LEU A 409 62.56 37.13 42.74
N PRO A 410 62.13 38.21 42.05
CA PRO A 410 61.13 38.11 40.99
C PRO A 410 61.59 37.23 39.81
N PRO A 411 60.70 36.44 39.19
CA PRO A 411 61.05 35.55 38.07
C PRO A 411 61.72 36.26 36.89
N PHE A 412 61.20 37.43 36.48
CA PHE A 412 61.73 38.18 35.33
C PHE A 412 63.19 38.65 35.49
N LYS A 413 63.69 38.70 36.74
CA LYS A 413 65.09 39.06 37.05
C LYS A 413 66.04 37.85 37.03
N ASP A 414 65.51 36.63 36.95
CA ASP A 414 66.31 35.41 36.97
C ASP A 414 66.59 34.91 35.54
N LYS A 415 67.88 34.81 35.19
CA LYS A 415 68.29 34.37 33.85
C LYS A 415 67.86 32.93 33.55
N THR A 416 68.04 32.02 34.50
CA THR A 416 67.68 30.60 34.33
C THR A 416 66.18 30.42 34.08
N PHE A 417 65.35 31.13 34.82
CA PHE A 417 63.91 31.18 34.58
C PHE A 417 63.58 31.69 33.17
N ASN A 418 64.16 32.82 32.76
CA ASN A 418 63.95 33.40 31.43
C ASN A 418 64.38 32.43 30.32
N ASP A 419 65.53 31.76 30.45
CA ASP A 419 66.02 30.78 29.48
C ASP A 419 65.07 29.57 29.34
N LEU A 420 64.54 29.06 30.46
CA LEU A 420 63.53 27.99 30.46
C LEU A 420 62.22 28.46 29.80
N TYR A 421 61.80 29.70 30.04
CA TYR A 421 60.60 30.29 29.45
C TYR A 421 60.71 30.58 27.96
N VAL A 422 61.92 30.89 27.46
CA VAL A 422 62.19 30.99 26.03
C VAL A 422 62.02 29.62 25.35
N ARG A 423 62.49 28.54 25.97
CA ARG A 423 62.27 27.17 25.46
C ARG A 423 60.79 26.79 25.49
N TYR A 424 60.10 27.10 26.58
CA TYR A 424 58.66 26.88 26.71
C TYR A 424 57.89 27.62 25.62
N SER A 425 58.12 28.93 25.46
CA SER A 425 57.40 29.74 24.46
C SER A 425 57.70 29.32 23.03
N LYS A 426 58.90 28.77 22.76
CA LYS A 426 59.23 28.14 21.47
C LYS A 426 58.36 26.91 21.19
N LEU A 427 58.19 26.00 22.15
CA LEU A 427 57.32 24.82 21.99
C LEU A 427 55.86 25.23 21.76
N ILE A 428 55.38 26.27 22.44
CA ILE A 428 54.03 26.82 22.22
C ILE A 428 53.90 27.38 20.79
N ALA A 429 54.90 28.12 20.30
CA ALA A 429 54.89 28.63 18.92
C ALA A 429 54.96 27.51 17.87
N GLU A 430 55.74 26.46 18.12
CA GLU A 430 55.79 25.25 17.27
C GLU A 430 54.43 24.52 17.25
N ARG A 431 53.75 24.45 18.41
CA ARG A 431 52.41 23.88 18.53
C ARG A 431 51.38 24.68 17.73
N GLU A 432 51.39 26.00 17.87
CA GLU A 432 50.50 26.91 17.14
C GLU A 432 50.71 26.81 15.62
N ALA A 433 51.96 26.75 15.17
CA ALA A 433 52.28 26.54 13.76
C ALA A 433 51.78 25.19 13.23
N GLY A 434 51.84 24.14 14.06
CA GLY A 434 51.26 22.83 13.75
C GLY A 434 49.75 22.90 13.59
N TYR A 435 49.06 23.61 14.50
CA TYR A 435 47.62 23.85 14.41
C TYR A 435 47.24 24.63 13.15
N GLU A 436 47.91 25.74 12.85
CA GLU A 436 47.63 26.54 11.65
C GLU A 436 47.85 25.74 10.37
N THR A 437 48.87 24.89 10.32
CA THR A 437 49.09 23.97 9.18
C THR A 437 47.93 22.98 9.04
N PHE A 438 47.49 22.37 10.14
CA PHE A 438 46.33 21.48 10.17
C PHE A 438 45.05 22.19 9.73
N ARG A 439 44.75 23.35 10.32
CA ARG A 439 43.59 24.17 9.97
C ARG A 439 43.58 24.52 8.48
N ASN A 440 44.71 24.98 7.93
CA ASN A 440 44.82 25.34 6.52
C ASN A 440 44.57 24.16 5.57
N GLN A 441 44.85 22.93 6.01
CA GLN A 441 44.66 21.73 5.20
C GLN A 441 43.20 21.26 5.14
N TYR A 442 42.42 21.46 6.22
CA TYR A 442 41.09 20.84 6.37
C TYR A 442 39.92 21.82 6.46
N SER A 443 40.17 23.11 6.73
CA SER A 443 39.14 24.14 6.88
C SER A 443 38.39 24.41 5.57
N GLU A 444 37.06 24.43 5.61
CA GLU A 444 36.22 24.67 4.43
C GLU A 444 36.05 26.17 4.16
N ASP A 445 36.00 26.98 5.21
CA ASP A 445 35.97 28.46 5.16
C ASP A 445 37.15 29.07 4.35
N LYS A 446 38.25 28.32 4.15
CA LYS A 446 39.40 28.74 3.31
C LYS A 446 39.39 28.23 1.88
N LYS A 447 38.50 27.31 1.48
CA LYS A 447 38.45 26.80 0.09
C LYS A 447 37.98 27.86 -0.92
N ASP A 448 37.23 28.87 -0.47
CA ASP A 448 36.78 30.01 -1.29
C ASP A 448 37.78 31.18 -1.36
N PHE A 449 38.96 31.05 -0.77
CA PHE A 449 39.94 32.13 -0.69
C PHE A 449 40.93 32.11 -1.88
N LYS A 450 40.67 32.94 -2.91
CA LYS A 450 41.75 33.46 -3.77
C LYS A 450 42.35 34.69 -3.09
N GLU A 451 43.53 34.55 -2.49
CA GLU A 451 44.32 35.71 -2.03
C GLU A 451 44.49 36.70 -3.19
N THR A 452 43.75 37.81 -3.17
CA THR A 452 43.96 38.90 -4.12
C THR A 452 44.68 40.02 -3.36
N PRO A 453 45.99 40.24 -3.57
CA PRO A 453 46.72 41.29 -2.87
C PRO A 453 46.23 42.65 -3.34
N GLN A 454 45.39 43.33 -2.54
CA GLN A 454 45.07 44.73 -2.79
C GLN A 454 46.30 45.60 -2.51
N LYS A 455 46.95 46.06 -3.58
CA LYS A 455 47.93 47.15 -3.51
C LYS A 455 47.17 48.47 -3.49
N ILE A 456 47.00 49.05 -2.31
CA ILE A 456 46.56 50.46 -2.19
C ILE A 456 47.78 51.35 -2.49
N LYS A 457 47.70 52.17 -3.54
CA LYS A 457 48.68 53.22 -3.83
C LYS A 457 48.41 54.43 -2.94
N ILE A 458 49.14 54.56 -1.84
CA ILE A 458 49.34 55.85 -1.16
C ILE A 458 50.85 56.02 -0.90
N GLY A 459 51.34 57.25 -1.08
CA GLY A 459 52.75 57.60 -1.11
C GLY A 459 53.56 57.13 0.11
N LYS A 460 54.77 56.67 -0.19
CA LYS A 460 55.92 56.42 0.72
C LYS A 460 55.60 55.77 2.08
N GLN A 461 55.15 54.52 2.07
CA GLN A 461 55.77 53.40 2.80
C GLN A 461 55.06 52.10 2.40
N LYS A 462 55.82 51.14 1.85
CA LYS A 462 55.31 49.81 1.51
C LYS A 462 55.39 48.90 2.74
N ASN A 463 54.28 48.74 3.46
CA ASN A 463 54.05 47.52 4.24
C ASN A 463 52.74 46.90 3.76
N PRO A 464 52.71 45.61 3.39
CA PRO A 464 51.46 44.93 3.10
C PRO A 464 50.67 44.81 4.41
N ILE A 465 49.53 45.50 4.50
CA ILE A 465 48.55 45.23 5.55
C ILE A 465 47.82 43.97 5.09
N LYS A 466 48.13 42.82 5.71
CA LYS A 466 47.26 41.65 5.65
C LYS A 466 46.03 41.96 6.52
N THR A 467 44.94 42.39 5.92
CA THR A 467 43.63 42.38 6.58
C THR A 467 43.17 40.92 6.60
N GLU A 468 43.26 40.26 7.76
CA GLU A 468 42.59 38.97 7.96
C GLU A 468 41.08 39.23 7.91
N VAL A 469 40.45 38.88 6.79
CA VAL A 469 38.99 38.86 6.67
C VAL A 469 38.54 37.57 7.34
N SER A 470 37.97 37.68 8.54
CA SER A 470 37.39 36.55 9.28
C SER A 470 35.89 36.52 9.03
N PHE A 471 35.37 35.37 8.60
CA PHE A 471 33.94 35.11 8.44
C PHE A 471 33.43 34.33 9.67
N PRO A 472 32.13 34.40 9.99
CA PRO A 472 31.54 33.52 10.99
C PRO A 472 31.71 32.05 10.57
N ILE A 473 32.04 31.19 11.53
CA ILE A 473 32.25 29.75 11.28
C ILE A 473 30.88 29.10 11.05
N GLN A 474 30.71 28.40 9.93
CA GLN A 474 29.41 27.86 9.52
C GLN A 474 29.40 26.34 9.31
N SER A 475 30.53 25.71 9.00
CA SER A 475 30.61 24.26 8.78
C SER A 475 30.88 23.49 10.08
N GLU A 476 30.28 22.31 10.26
CA GLU A 476 30.56 21.43 11.42
C GLU A 476 32.05 21.04 11.50
N THR A 477 32.70 20.86 10.34
CA THR A 477 34.14 20.61 10.24
C THR A 477 34.96 21.78 10.82
N ASP A 478 34.63 23.03 10.47
CA ASP A 478 35.32 24.22 10.96
C ASP A 478 35.05 24.48 12.45
N LEU A 479 33.85 24.13 12.96
CA LEU A 479 33.53 24.16 14.39
C LEU A 479 34.43 23.19 15.19
N LEU A 480 34.71 22.01 14.65
CA LEU A 480 35.62 21.03 15.24
C LEU A 480 37.08 21.50 15.19
N ILE A 481 37.51 22.06 14.06
CA ILE A 481 38.86 22.61 13.91
C ILE A 481 39.09 23.77 14.89
N ASP A 482 38.12 24.68 15.03
CA ASP A 482 38.17 25.76 16.01
C ASP A 482 38.24 25.23 17.45
N ALA A 483 37.40 24.25 17.80
CA ALA A 483 37.46 23.59 19.11
C ALA A 483 38.85 22.97 19.38
N LEU A 484 39.49 22.32 18.39
CA LEU A 484 40.83 21.75 18.51
C LEU A 484 41.92 22.81 18.76
N GLY A 485 41.84 23.97 18.13
CA GLY A 485 42.84 25.03 18.28
C GLY A 485 42.72 25.81 19.57
N GLU A 486 41.50 26.24 19.89
CA GLU A 486 41.31 27.29 20.90
C GLU A 486 40.87 26.76 22.27
N LEU A 487 40.59 25.46 22.41
CA LEU A 487 40.13 24.88 23.69
C LEU A 487 41.05 25.22 24.87
N ARG A 488 42.39 25.16 24.68
CA ARG A 488 43.34 25.51 25.76
C ARG A 488 43.28 26.98 26.13
N ASN A 489 43.15 27.86 25.14
CA ASN A 489 43.12 29.31 25.37
C ASN A 489 41.79 29.72 26.01
N ALA A 490 40.68 29.19 25.52
CA ALA A 490 39.36 29.36 26.12
C ALA A 490 39.32 28.80 27.55
N GLY A 491 39.84 27.59 27.77
CA GLY A 491 39.94 26.97 29.10
C GLY A 491 40.84 27.77 30.05
N LEU A 492 41.96 28.30 29.58
CA LEU A 492 42.83 29.16 30.38
C LEU A 492 42.10 30.44 30.81
N GLU A 493 41.45 31.14 29.87
CA GLU A 493 40.65 32.32 30.18
C GLU A 493 39.56 31.97 31.22
N ASP A 494 38.81 30.90 31.00
CA ASP A 494 37.69 30.51 31.86
C ASP A 494 38.12 30.08 33.28
N LEU A 495 39.31 29.51 33.44
CA LEU A 495 39.85 29.11 34.74
C LEU A 495 40.47 30.26 35.53
N ILE A 496 40.95 31.33 34.86
CA ILE A 496 41.57 32.48 35.55
C ILE A 496 40.65 33.70 35.64
N VAL A 497 39.61 33.79 34.80
CA VAL A 497 38.68 34.92 34.76
C VAL A 497 37.42 34.60 35.55
N LEU A 498 37.17 35.43 36.55
CA LEU A 498 35.91 35.50 37.26
C LEU A 498 34.91 36.32 36.44
N ARG A 499 34.10 35.66 35.62
CA ARG A 499 33.02 36.35 34.89
C ARG A 499 31.94 36.85 35.85
N PHE A 500 31.40 38.05 35.58
CA PHE A 500 30.28 38.62 36.34
C PHE A 500 28.96 37.87 36.07
N SER A 501 28.81 37.31 34.87
CA SER A 501 27.66 36.49 34.44
C SER A 501 28.15 35.32 33.60
N GLN A 502 27.56 34.12 33.78
CA GLN A 502 27.96 32.93 33.04
C GLN A 502 27.54 32.97 31.56
N ASN A 503 26.64 33.88 31.17
CA ASN A 503 26.22 34.07 29.77
C ASN A 503 27.10 35.08 29.00
N SER A 504 28.21 35.56 29.59
CA SER A 504 29.09 36.53 28.93
C SER A 504 30.18 35.83 28.09
N GLY A 505 30.19 36.09 26.77
CA GLY A 505 31.14 35.49 25.84
C GLY A 505 30.80 34.05 25.47
N THR A 506 29.54 33.79 25.11
CA THR A 506 29.07 32.45 24.71
C THR A 506 29.80 31.96 23.46
N TYR A 507 29.92 30.63 23.29
CA TYR A 507 30.50 30.08 22.08
C TYR A 507 29.67 30.47 20.85
N SER A 508 28.35 30.49 20.98
CA SER A 508 27.44 30.96 19.92
C SER A 508 27.75 32.39 19.45
N ASP A 509 28.02 33.32 20.36
CA ASP A 509 28.36 34.71 19.98
C ASP A 509 29.75 34.78 19.32
N TYR A 510 30.72 34.02 19.83
CA TYR A 510 32.05 33.87 19.22
C TYR A 510 31.95 33.34 17.77
N LEU A 511 31.11 32.33 17.53
CA LEU A 511 30.97 31.73 16.21
C LEU A 511 30.30 32.66 15.19
N ARG A 512 29.37 33.52 15.66
CA ARG A 512 28.57 34.43 14.82
C ARG A 512 29.23 35.76 14.52
N ASP A 513 30.09 36.29 15.41
CA ASP A 513 30.71 37.61 15.24
C ASP A 513 32.25 37.54 15.15
N PRO A 514 32.84 37.82 13.97
CA PRO A 514 34.28 37.94 13.79
C PRO A 514 34.98 38.93 14.73
N LYS A 515 34.28 39.96 15.23
CA LYS A 515 34.84 40.91 16.21
C LYS A 515 35.07 40.23 17.56
N GLU A 516 34.16 39.36 17.99
CA GLU A 516 34.29 38.59 19.23
C GLU A 516 35.41 37.55 19.13
N GLN A 517 35.62 36.97 17.95
CA GLN A 517 36.78 36.08 17.70
C GLN A 517 38.11 36.84 17.85
N ASN A 518 38.22 38.00 17.22
CA ASN A 518 39.42 38.84 17.31
C ASN A 518 39.67 39.34 18.74
N LEU A 519 38.61 39.74 19.45
CA LEU A 519 38.71 40.15 20.84
C LEU A 519 39.19 38.99 21.74
N SER A 520 38.66 37.78 21.52
CA SER A 520 39.09 36.58 22.26
C SER A 520 40.57 36.28 22.02
N LYS A 521 41.04 36.31 20.77
CA LYS A 521 42.47 36.15 20.45
C LYS A 521 43.35 37.22 21.13
N GLN A 522 42.91 38.48 21.14
CA GLN A 522 43.61 39.55 21.85
C GLN A 522 43.66 39.30 23.37
N ARG A 523 42.56 38.83 23.97
CA ARG A 523 42.52 38.44 25.39
C ARG A 523 43.51 37.34 25.69
N TRP A 524 43.46 36.23 24.95
CA TRP A 524 44.34 35.07 25.16
C TRP A 524 45.81 35.42 25.02
N LYS A 525 46.16 36.22 24.00
CA LYS A 525 47.52 36.72 23.81
C LYS A 525 47.97 37.59 24.99
N ALA A 526 47.14 38.54 25.43
CA ALA A 526 47.47 39.42 26.55
C ALA A 526 47.62 38.65 27.88
N ILE A 527 46.82 37.59 28.09
CA ILE A 527 46.94 36.69 29.25
C ILE A 527 48.30 35.97 29.24
N ARG A 528 48.65 35.33 28.12
CA ARG A 528 49.93 34.62 27.99
C ARG A 528 51.11 35.57 28.13
N GLU A 529 51.07 36.75 27.51
CA GLU A 529 52.11 37.78 27.65
C GLU A 529 52.29 38.25 29.10
N TRP A 530 51.20 38.43 29.84
CA TRP A 530 51.27 38.79 31.26
C TRP A 530 51.98 37.70 32.07
N ILE A 531 51.59 36.43 31.89
CA ILE A 531 52.20 35.28 32.57
C ILE A 531 53.70 35.19 32.25
N TYR A 532 54.04 35.21 30.95
CA TYR A 532 55.41 35.06 30.44
C TYR A 532 56.32 36.20 30.86
N SER A 533 55.79 37.42 30.93
CA SER A 533 56.60 38.59 31.29
C SER A 533 57.18 38.47 32.70
N GLY A 534 56.48 37.79 33.62
CA GLY A 534 56.87 37.68 35.03
C GLY A 534 57.00 39.02 35.75
N LYS A 535 56.57 40.15 35.16
CA LYS A 535 56.87 41.50 35.65
C LYS A 535 56.02 41.91 36.87
N SER A 536 54.85 41.29 37.04
CA SER A 536 53.90 41.61 38.12
C SER A 536 53.08 40.37 38.47
N GLU A 537 52.86 40.14 39.77
CA GLU A 537 51.91 39.12 40.25
C GLU A 537 50.45 39.52 40.05
N ALA A 538 50.15 40.81 39.88
CA ALA A 538 48.83 41.31 39.56
C ALA A 538 48.66 41.60 38.05
N PRO A 539 47.45 41.47 37.48
CA PRO A 539 47.15 41.76 36.08
C PRO A 539 47.44 43.22 35.68
N THR A 540 47.88 43.43 34.44
CA THR A 540 48.14 44.77 33.91
C THR A 540 46.84 45.55 33.64
N PRO A 541 46.83 46.90 33.72
CA PRO A 541 45.63 47.68 33.41
C PRO A 541 45.10 47.47 31.99
N GLN A 542 45.99 47.19 31.02
CA GLN A 542 45.61 46.87 29.65
C GLN A 542 44.88 45.53 29.55
N LEU A 543 45.37 44.51 30.26
CA LEU A 543 44.70 43.21 30.31
C LEU A 543 43.34 43.30 31.00
N LYS A 544 43.23 44.08 32.09
CA LYS A 544 41.94 44.35 32.75
C LYS A 544 40.92 45.00 31.80
N LYS A 545 41.34 45.93 30.95
CA LYS A 545 40.46 46.57 29.95
C LYS A 545 39.92 45.61 28.87
N LEU A 546 40.67 44.56 28.53
CA LEU A 546 40.24 43.58 27.53
C LEU A 546 39.18 42.61 28.09
N ILE A 547 39.06 42.51 29.41
CA ILE A 547 38.11 41.64 30.11
C ILE A 547 36.96 42.52 30.59
N SER A 548 36.04 42.85 29.68
CA SER A 548 34.93 43.77 29.94
C SER A 548 33.81 43.20 30.82
N HIS A 549 33.72 41.88 30.95
CA HIS A 549 32.63 41.18 31.64
C HIS A 549 33.12 40.28 32.80
N GLY A 550 34.29 40.58 33.36
CA GLY A 550 34.84 39.83 34.50
C GLY A 550 36.10 40.47 35.08
N ILE A 551 36.69 39.80 36.06
CA ILE A 551 38.00 40.15 36.63
C ILE A 551 38.94 38.95 36.57
N ILE A 552 40.25 39.19 36.51
CA ILE A 552 41.21 38.08 36.68
C ILE A 552 41.30 37.78 38.17
N ALA A 553 40.93 36.55 38.52
CA ALA A 553 40.75 36.07 39.89
C ALA A 553 42.00 35.42 40.48
N ASN A 554 43.03 35.24 39.66
CA ASN A 554 44.22 34.49 40.00
C ASN A 554 45.42 35.44 39.94
N SER A 555 46.36 35.26 40.86
CA SER A 555 47.69 35.83 40.71
C SER A 555 48.38 35.26 39.46
N ARG A 556 49.41 35.94 38.97
CA ARG A 556 50.21 35.47 37.84
C ARG A 556 50.75 34.06 38.10
N GLY A 557 51.24 33.79 39.31
CA GLY A 557 51.73 32.47 39.69
C GLY A 557 50.67 31.36 39.64
N GLU A 558 49.43 31.64 40.08
CA GLU A 558 48.34 30.66 39.96
C GLU A 558 47.87 30.48 38.51
N ALA A 559 47.77 31.57 37.75
CA ALA A 559 47.43 31.54 36.33
C ALA A 559 48.48 30.76 35.52
N GLU A 560 49.76 30.88 35.91
CA GLU A 560 50.87 30.11 35.34
C GLU A 560 50.77 28.61 35.65
N GLU A 561 50.40 28.23 36.88
CA GLU A 561 50.18 26.82 37.22
C GLU A 561 49.02 26.20 36.42
N ILE A 562 47.94 26.96 36.23
CA ILE A 562 46.81 26.57 35.37
C ILE A 562 47.27 26.43 33.92
N LEU A 563 48.01 27.41 33.41
CA LEU A 563 48.56 27.39 32.05
C LEU A 563 49.40 26.15 31.82
N TRP A 564 50.34 25.86 32.71
CA TRP A 564 51.20 24.68 32.62
C TRP A 564 50.41 23.38 32.69
N ASN A 565 49.37 23.31 33.52
CA ASN A 565 48.49 22.15 33.60
C ASN A 565 47.76 21.90 32.27
N LEU A 566 47.26 22.95 31.60
CA LEU A 566 46.57 22.83 30.30
C LEU A 566 47.54 22.54 29.14
N ASP A 567 48.68 23.23 29.09
CA ASP A 567 49.64 23.10 28.00
C ASP A 567 50.42 21.76 28.06
N SER A 568 50.60 21.15 29.24
CA SER A 568 51.29 19.85 29.41
C SER A 568 50.41 18.61 29.23
N LYS A 569 49.11 18.81 28.98
CA LYS A 569 48.15 17.74 28.67
C LYS A 569 47.84 17.69 27.16
N PRO A 570 47.61 16.50 26.59
CA PRO A 570 47.07 16.38 25.23
C PRO A 570 45.64 16.94 25.16
N LEU A 571 45.18 17.34 23.98
CA LEU A 571 43.78 17.78 23.78
C LEU A 571 42.77 16.67 24.10
N LEU A 572 43.10 15.45 23.67
CA LEU A 572 42.33 14.22 23.87
C LEU A 572 43.27 13.05 24.14
N ALA A 573 42.88 12.15 25.05
CA ALA A 573 43.58 10.91 25.36
C ALA A 573 42.57 9.82 25.77
N GLU A 574 42.95 8.55 25.66
CA GLU A 574 42.12 7.43 26.13
C GLU A 574 42.14 7.29 27.66
N SER A 575 43.14 7.87 28.33
CA SER A 575 43.37 7.72 29.77
C SER A 575 42.57 8.69 30.66
N GLY A 576 41.79 9.61 30.08
CA GLY A 576 41.02 10.62 30.81
C GLY A 576 41.85 11.78 31.40
N ASP A 577 43.16 11.83 31.12
CA ASP A 577 44.08 12.89 31.53
C ASP A 577 44.36 13.88 30.39
N GLU A 578 43.28 14.45 29.85
CA GLU A 578 43.32 15.42 28.75
C GLU A 578 42.71 16.78 29.12
N VAL A 579 42.91 17.76 28.23
CA VAL A 579 42.39 19.12 28.41
C VAL A 579 40.86 19.14 28.45
N SER A 580 40.18 18.34 27.62
CA SER A 580 38.71 18.33 27.55
C SER A 580 38.05 17.89 28.86
N SER A 581 38.47 16.76 29.46
CA SER A 581 37.98 16.31 30.78
C SER A 581 38.35 17.27 31.89
N ALA A 582 39.56 17.85 31.86
CA ALA A 582 39.97 18.84 32.85
C ALA A 582 39.06 20.08 32.84
N ILE A 583 38.67 20.55 31.65
CA ILE A 583 37.74 21.69 31.50
C ILE A 583 36.32 21.30 31.90
N LEU A 584 35.82 20.15 31.45
CA LEU A 584 34.46 19.69 31.75
C LEU A 584 34.26 19.45 33.26
N SER A 585 35.22 18.81 33.92
CA SER A 585 35.20 18.62 35.39
C SER A 585 35.26 19.95 36.13
N ALA A 586 36.13 20.88 35.72
CA ALA A 586 36.26 22.19 36.36
C ALA A 586 35.02 23.07 36.17
N ASN A 587 34.32 22.91 35.04
CA ASN A 587 33.13 23.68 34.72
C ASN A 587 31.83 23.07 35.26
N LEU A 588 31.78 21.79 35.63
CA LEU A 588 30.54 21.16 36.13
C LEU A 588 30.08 21.78 37.47
N SER A 589 28.93 22.46 37.49
CA SER A 589 28.36 23.09 38.70
C SER A 589 27.20 22.32 39.31
N GLY A 590 26.48 21.53 38.50
CA GLY A 590 25.22 20.92 38.88
C GLY A 590 24.68 19.95 37.82
N ILE A 591 23.57 19.31 38.16
CA ILE A 591 22.81 18.42 37.28
C ILE A 591 21.35 18.85 37.33
N SER A 592 20.74 19.04 36.16
CA SER A 592 19.30 19.25 36.02
C SER A 592 18.59 17.92 35.76
N ARG A 593 17.48 17.68 36.47
CA ARG A 593 16.49 16.63 36.22
C ARG A 593 15.20 17.29 35.73
N THR A 594 14.77 16.93 34.53
CA THR A 594 13.47 17.36 33.98
C THR A 594 12.53 16.16 33.93
N LEU A 595 11.44 16.22 34.68
CA LEU A 595 10.33 15.27 34.62
C LEU A 595 9.28 15.83 33.66
N VAL A 596 8.80 14.99 32.74
CA VAL A 596 7.79 15.34 31.73
C VAL A 596 6.60 14.39 31.86
N ASP A 597 5.41 14.93 32.11
CA ASP A 597 4.14 14.20 32.08
C ASP A 597 3.66 14.04 30.64
N ARG A 598 3.61 12.79 30.17
CA ARG A 598 3.18 12.38 28.83
C ARG A 598 1.80 11.72 28.83
N THR A 599 1.09 11.73 29.95
CA THR A 599 -0.16 10.99 30.15
C THR A 599 -1.22 11.39 29.13
N GLU A 600 -1.53 12.69 29.04
CA GLU A 600 -2.55 13.21 28.12
C GLU A 600 -2.20 12.90 26.65
N GLY A 601 -0.91 13.02 26.30
CA GLY A 601 -0.43 12.70 24.96
C GLY A 601 -0.59 11.23 24.61
N LEU A 602 -0.24 10.32 25.52
CA LEU A 602 -0.39 8.88 25.30
C LEU A 602 -1.86 8.44 25.30
N GLU A 603 -2.69 9.04 26.15
CA GLU A 603 -4.14 8.81 26.12
C GLU A 603 -4.75 9.26 24.79
N MET A 604 -4.32 10.40 24.25
CA MET A 604 -4.82 10.90 22.96
C MET A 604 -4.32 10.03 21.80
N VAL A 605 -3.06 9.58 21.81
CA VAL A 605 -2.55 8.58 20.84
C VAL A 605 -3.37 7.29 20.91
N GLN A 606 -3.61 6.76 22.12
CA GLN A 606 -4.37 5.53 22.30
C GLN A 606 -5.84 5.69 21.89
N LYS A 607 -6.45 6.83 22.19
CA LYS A 607 -7.82 7.17 21.76
C LYS A 607 -7.93 7.30 20.25
N ASN A 608 -6.99 7.97 19.60
CA ASN A 608 -6.95 8.10 18.14
C ASN A 608 -6.75 6.73 17.49
N LYS A 609 -5.84 5.91 18.01
CA LYS A 609 -5.66 4.51 17.56
C LYS A 609 -6.95 3.71 17.67
N ASN A 610 -7.63 3.77 18.82
CA ASN A 610 -8.89 3.06 19.03
C ASN A 610 -10.01 3.57 18.12
N SER A 611 -10.12 4.89 17.93
CA SER A 611 -11.10 5.51 17.04
C SER A 611 -10.88 5.11 15.57
N ALA A 612 -9.63 5.08 15.11
CA ALA A 612 -9.27 4.61 13.78
C ALA A 612 -9.58 3.12 13.58
N ILE A 613 -9.31 2.27 14.58
CA ILE A 613 -9.67 0.84 14.53
C ILE A 613 -11.19 0.67 14.43
N VAL A 614 -11.98 1.40 15.22
CA VAL A 614 -13.44 1.32 15.21
C VAL A 614 -14.02 1.80 13.87
N THR A 615 -13.53 2.92 13.34
CA THR A 615 -13.99 3.44 12.04
C THR A 615 -13.62 2.51 10.89
N ALA A 616 -12.41 1.96 10.86
CA ALA A 616 -12.01 0.95 9.87
C ALA A 616 -12.90 -0.29 9.92
N PHE A 617 -13.23 -0.78 11.12
CA PHE A 617 -14.14 -1.91 11.30
C PHE A 617 -15.55 -1.62 10.77
N LEU A 618 -16.12 -0.44 11.08
CA LEU A 618 -17.44 -0.03 10.59
C LEU A 618 -17.49 0.04 9.06
N ILE A 619 -16.46 0.60 8.42
CA ILE A 619 -16.37 0.67 6.96
C ILE A 619 -16.27 -0.73 6.35
N CYS A 620 -15.46 -1.62 6.93
CA CYS A 620 -15.36 -3.02 6.47
C CYS A 620 -16.71 -3.75 6.57
N ALA A 621 -17.42 -3.58 7.69
CA ALA A 621 -18.74 -4.18 7.89
C ALA A 621 -19.76 -3.64 6.87
N ALA A 622 -19.78 -2.32 6.63
CA ALA A 622 -20.65 -1.70 5.64
C ALA A 622 -20.35 -2.18 4.20
N ALA A 623 -19.06 -2.28 3.83
CA ALA A 623 -18.63 -2.78 2.53
C ALA A 623 -19.06 -4.24 2.31
N LEU A 624 -18.95 -5.10 3.34
CA LEU A 624 -19.39 -6.49 3.28
C LEU A 624 -20.90 -6.60 3.09
N VAL A 625 -21.69 -5.84 3.84
CA VAL A 625 -23.15 -5.80 3.69
C VAL A 625 -23.53 -5.34 2.28
N PHE A 626 -22.90 -4.28 1.79
CA PHE A 626 -23.17 -3.74 0.45
C PHE A 626 -22.81 -4.75 -0.65
N ALA A 627 -21.70 -5.48 -0.52
CA ALA A 627 -21.31 -6.54 -1.45
C ALA A 627 -22.33 -7.71 -1.47
N ILE A 628 -22.85 -8.10 -0.29
CA ILE A 628 -23.89 -9.14 -0.18
C ILE A 628 -25.20 -8.67 -0.86
N LEU A 629 -25.63 -7.43 -0.61
CA LEU A 629 -26.84 -6.86 -1.20
C LEU A 629 -26.75 -6.77 -2.73
N ILE A 630 -25.66 -6.23 -3.26
CA ILE A 630 -25.43 -6.13 -4.73
C ILE A 630 -25.37 -7.53 -5.35
N SER A 631 -24.65 -8.47 -4.72
CA SER A 631 -24.57 -9.85 -5.22
C SER A 631 -25.96 -10.49 -5.28
N GLY A 632 -26.79 -10.30 -4.26
CA GLY A 632 -28.17 -10.78 -4.23
C GLY A 632 -29.01 -10.24 -5.40
N PHE A 633 -29.01 -8.91 -5.58
CA PHE A 633 -29.77 -8.23 -6.62
C PHE A 633 -29.38 -8.70 -8.03
N VAL A 634 -28.08 -8.75 -8.31
CA VAL A 634 -27.56 -9.14 -9.63
C VAL A 634 -27.82 -10.62 -9.92
N VAL A 635 -27.57 -11.51 -8.94
CA VAL A 635 -27.78 -12.96 -9.12
C VAL A 635 -29.25 -13.29 -9.40
N GLN A 636 -30.18 -12.61 -8.73
CA GLN A 636 -31.61 -12.85 -8.93
C GLN A 636 -32.05 -12.49 -10.36
N LYS A 637 -31.59 -11.34 -10.90
CA LYS A 637 -31.84 -10.95 -12.30
C LYS A 637 -31.31 -12.00 -13.29
N ILE A 638 -30.09 -12.50 -13.07
CA ILE A 638 -29.46 -13.50 -13.97
C ILE A 638 -30.21 -14.84 -13.92
N LYS A 639 -30.58 -15.31 -12.72
CA LYS A 639 -31.35 -16.56 -12.58
C LYS A 639 -32.67 -16.51 -13.37
N ARG A 640 -33.37 -15.37 -13.34
CA ARG A 640 -34.61 -15.17 -14.09
C ARG A 640 -34.38 -15.24 -15.61
N ILE A 641 -33.31 -14.59 -16.11
CA ILE A 641 -32.96 -14.66 -17.54
C ILE A 641 -32.58 -16.09 -17.96
N ILE A 642 -31.78 -16.81 -17.15
CA ILE A 642 -31.41 -18.21 -17.45
C ILE A 642 -32.63 -19.13 -17.49
N PHE A 643 -33.58 -18.94 -16.57
CA PHE A 643 -34.80 -19.73 -16.51
C PHE A 643 -35.62 -19.58 -17.80
N HIS A 644 -35.93 -18.35 -18.22
CA HIS A 644 -36.69 -18.09 -19.45
C HIS A 644 -35.94 -18.53 -20.71
N ALA A 645 -34.61 -18.39 -20.75
CA ALA A 645 -33.81 -18.90 -21.87
C ALA A 645 -33.88 -20.44 -21.98
N ARG A 646 -33.96 -21.16 -20.86
CA ARG A 646 -34.18 -22.62 -20.88
C ARG A 646 -35.57 -22.97 -21.40
N GLU A 647 -36.61 -22.23 -21.02
CA GLU A 647 -37.97 -22.45 -21.52
C GLU A 647 -38.05 -22.27 -23.05
N VAL A 648 -37.41 -21.23 -23.59
CA VAL A 648 -37.28 -21.03 -25.05
C VAL A 648 -36.53 -22.20 -25.70
N GLY A 649 -35.43 -22.66 -25.11
CA GLY A 649 -34.67 -23.82 -25.60
C GLY A 649 -35.45 -25.14 -25.57
N GLN A 650 -36.50 -25.24 -24.74
CA GLN A 650 -37.40 -26.38 -24.67
C GLN A 650 -38.60 -26.27 -25.63
N GLY A 651 -38.65 -25.22 -26.47
CA GLY A 651 -39.69 -25.04 -27.49
C GLY A 651 -40.85 -24.12 -27.09
N ASN A 652 -40.82 -23.52 -25.89
CA ASN A 652 -41.82 -22.54 -25.50
C ASN A 652 -41.46 -21.14 -26.06
N LEU A 653 -42.05 -20.80 -27.21
CA LEU A 653 -41.81 -19.52 -27.90
C LEU A 653 -42.73 -18.37 -27.47
N GLU A 654 -43.56 -18.58 -26.43
CA GLU A 654 -44.42 -17.53 -25.85
C GLU A 654 -43.77 -16.78 -24.69
N VAL A 655 -42.54 -17.16 -24.33
CA VAL A 655 -41.78 -16.56 -23.22
C VAL A 655 -41.34 -15.14 -23.58
N GLN A 656 -41.56 -14.20 -22.65
CA GLN A 656 -41.06 -12.83 -22.76
C GLN A 656 -40.06 -12.54 -21.64
N PHE A 657 -38.91 -12.00 -22.01
CA PHE A 657 -37.95 -11.47 -21.07
C PHE A 657 -38.39 -10.05 -20.64
N GLU A 658 -38.61 -9.82 -19.34
CA GLU A 658 -39.03 -8.51 -18.80
C GLU A 658 -38.08 -7.38 -19.25
N GLN A 659 -38.62 -6.29 -19.79
CA GLN A 659 -37.85 -5.09 -20.10
C GLN A 659 -37.55 -4.34 -18.80
N GLY A 660 -36.33 -4.50 -18.30
CA GLY A 660 -35.90 -3.89 -17.04
C GLY A 660 -34.58 -3.15 -17.17
N GLY A 661 -34.64 -1.82 -17.00
CA GLY A 661 -33.45 -0.97 -16.81
C GLY A 661 -32.77 -0.48 -18.09
N LYS A 662 -32.00 0.62 -17.95
CA LYS A 662 -31.09 1.13 -18.99
C LYS A 662 -29.67 0.52 -18.85
N ASP A 663 -29.57 -0.59 -18.14
CA ASP A 663 -28.31 -1.29 -17.86
C ASP A 663 -28.03 -2.36 -18.94
N GLU A 664 -26.90 -3.05 -18.80
CA GLU A 664 -26.49 -4.12 -19.70
C GLU A 664 -27.48 -5.29 -19.68
N PHE A 665 -28.21 -5.50 -18.57
CA PHE A 665 -29.26 -6.51 -18.49
C PHE A 665 -30.48 -6.14 -19.34
N GLY A 666 -30.90 -4.88 -19.33
CA GLY A 666 -31.96 -4.38 -20.22
C GLY A 666 -31.61 -4.54 -21.70
N THR A 667 -30.36 -4.27 -22.07
CA THR A 667 -29.89 -4.48 -23.45
C THR A 667 -29.96 -5.97 -23.85
N LEU A 668 -29.55 -6.87 -22.95
CA LEU A 668 -29.61 -8.31 -23.17
C LEU A 668 -31.05 -8.83 -23.31
N THR A 669 -32.00 -8.36 -22.50
CA THR A 669 -33.40 -8.82 -22.59
C THR A 669 -34.08 -8.36 -23.89
N VAL A 670 -33.75 -7.16 -24.39
CA VAL A 670 -34.22 -6.70 -25.71
C VAL A 670 -33.70 -7.59 -26.83
N ALA A 671 -32.41 -7.92 -26.83
CA ALA A 671 -31.82 -8.82 -27.83
C ALA A 671 -32.44 -10.22 -27.80
N LEU A 672 -32.67 -10.78 -26.59
CA LEU A 672 -33.29 -12.10 -26.42
C LEU A 672 -34.76 -12.13 -26.89
N ASN A 673 -35.55 -11.09 -26.62
CA ASN A 673 -36.92 -11.01 -27.12
C ASN A 673 -36.97 -10.98 -28.65
N SER A 674 -36.06 -10.22 -29.31
CA SER A 674 -35.96 -10.21 -30.77
C SER A 674 -35.66 -11.60 -31.35
N MET A 675 -34.79 -12.37 -30.68
CA MET A 675 -34.51 -13.76 -31.06
C MET A 675 -35.75 -14.66 -30.94
N VAL A 676 -36.51 -14.57 -29.85
CA VAL A 676 -37.74 -15.36 -29.65
C VAL A 676 -38.77 -15.07 -30.74
N THR A 677 -38.96 -13.79 -31.09
CA THR A 677 -39.84 -13.39 -32.19
C THR A 677 -39.42 -14.02 -33.52
N GLY A 678 -38.13 -13.99 -33.85
CA GLY A 678 -37.62 -14.61 -35.07
C GLY A 678 -37.79 -16.14 -35.12
N LEU A 679 -37.70 -16.83 -33.98
CA LEU A 679 -37.98 -18.26 -33.89
C LEU A 679 -39.46 -18.57 -34.12
N LYS A 680 -40.36 -17.77 -33.54
CA LYS A 680 -41.82 -17.93 -33.69
C LYS A 680 -42.29 -17.76 -35.15
N GLU A 681 -41.70 -16.83 -35.89
CA GLU A 681 -42.00 -16.63 -37.31
C GLU A 681 -41.57 -17.83 -38.17
N ARG A 682 -40.41 -18.43 -37.90
CA ARG A 682 -39.92 -19.62 -38.62
C ARG A 682 -40.81 -20.84 -38.40
N GLU A 683 -41.26 -21.07 -37.17
CA GLU A 683 -42.21 -22.15 -36.82
C GLU A 683 -43.52 -22.02 -37.62
N LYS A 684 -44.05 -20.80 -37.74
CA LYS A 684 -45.28 -20.51 -38.48
C LYS A 684 -45.16 -20.78 -39.97
N ILE A 685 -44.03 -20.39 -40.58
CA ILE A 685 -43.75 -20.62 -42.01
C ILE A 685 -43.65 -22.13 -42.31
N LYS A 686 -42.98 -22.89 -41.44
CA LYS A 686 -42.85 -24.36 -41.56
C LYS A 686 -44.22 -25.06 -41.59
N ASN A 687 -45.14 -24.63 -40.73
CA ASN A 687 -46.49 -25.23 -40.66
C ASN A 687 -47.36 -24.93 -41.89
N ILE A 688 -47.20 -23.76 -42.52
CA ILE A 688 -47.95 -23.38 -43.74
C ILE A 688 -47.45 -24.15 -44.97
N LEU A 689 -46.14 -24.38 -45.09
CA LEU A 689 -45.57 -25.14 -46.22
C LEU A 689 -45.96 -26.62 -46.19
N GLY A 690 -46.14 -27.21 -44.99
CA GLY A 690 -46.50 -28.61 -44.81
C GLY A 690 -47.92 -29.00 -45.27
N THR A 691 -48.81 -28.04 -45.54
CA THR A 691 -50.17 -28.32 -46.04
C THR A 691 -50.31 -28.26 -47.56
N MET A 692 -49.34 -27.67 -48.28
CA MET A 692 -49.43 -27.45 -49.74
C MET A 692 -48.54 -28.38 -50.57
N ILE A 693 -47.50 -28.96 -49.96
CA ILE A 693 -46.52 -29.82 -50.62
C ILE A 693 -46.43 -31.12 -49.83
N ASP A 694 -46.25 -32.27 -50.51
CA ASP A 694 -46.10 -33.54 -49.81
C ASP A 694 -44.96 -33.46 -48.77
N PRO A 695 -45.17 -33.91 -47.51
CA PRO A 695 -44.16 -33.80 -46.46
C PRO A 695 -42.82 -34.46 -46.81
N VAL A 696 -42.80 -35.49 -47.67
CA VAL A 696 -41.56 -36.10 -48.15
C VAL A 696 -40.76 -35.09 -48.98
N VAL A 697 -41.41 -34.38 -49.90
CA VAL A 697 -40.79 -33.35 -50.74
C VAL A 697 -40.32 -32.15 -49.90
N VAL A 698 -41.11 -31.73 -48.89
CA VAL A 698 -40.69 -30.65 -47.96
C VAL A 698 -39.44 -31.06 -47.18
N ARG A 699 -39.38 -32.29 -46.67
CA ARG A 699 -38.20 -32.78 -45.95
C ARG A 699 -36.97 -32.81 -46.84
N GLU A 700 -37.07 -33.34 -48.05
CA GLU A 700 -35.95 -33.37 -49.00
C GLU A 700 -35.54 -31.96 -49.46
N ALA A 701 -36.51 -31.04 -49.61
CA ALA A 701 -36.23 -29.63 -49.94
C ALA A 701 -35.48 -28.90 -48.80
N MET A 702 -35.73 -29.26 -47.53
CA MET A 702 -34.97 -28.75 -46.40
C MET A 702 -33.53 -29.28 -46.38
N VAL A 703 -33.26 -30.44 -46.99
CA VAL A 703 -31.92 -31.00 -47.15
C VAL A 703 -31.18 -30.31 -48.29
N ASP A 704 -31.75 -30.33 -49.51
CA ASP A 704 -31.16 -29.67 -50.69
C ASP A 704 -32.22 -29.26 -51.71
N LEU A 705 -32.81 -28.07 -51.51
CA LEU A 705 -33.75 -27.45 -52.45
C LEU A 705 -33.14 -27.23 -53.85
N ALA A 706 -31.84 -26.97 -53.94
CA ALA A 706 -31.18 -26.69 -55.22
C ALA A 706 -31.06 -27.98 -56.07
N ALA A 707 -30.80 -29.12 -55.44
CA ALA A 707 -30.85 -30.42 -56.11
C ALA A 707 -32.25 -30.75 -56.63
N LEU A 708 -33.29 -30.54 -55.83
CA LEU A 708 -34.67 -30.77 -56.28
C LEU A 708 -35.11 -29.82 -57.40
N LYS A 709 -34.65 -28.55 -57.39
CA LYS A 709 -34.87 -27.59 -58.48
C LYS A 709 -34.17 -27.98 -59.79
N ARG A 710 -32.95 -28.54 -59.74
CA ARG A 710 -32.27 -29.06 -60.94
C ARG A 710 -32.98 -30.30 -61.52
N GLY A 711 -33.63 -31.07 -60.65
CA GLY A 711 -34.30 -32.32 -60.97
C GLY A 711 -33.33 -33.41 -61.44
N SER A 712 -33.78 -34.66 -61.47
CA SER A 712 -32.98 -35.82 -61.89
C SER A 712 -33.81 -36.73 -62.79
N GLU A 713 -33.15 -37.48 -63.67
CA GLU A 713 -33.80 -38.58 -64.39
C GLU A 713 -33.78 -39.81 -63.47
N LYS A 714 -34.95 -40.33 -63.14
CA LYS A 714 -35.10 -41.51 -62.27
C LYS A 714 -36.03 -42.52 -62.92
N ARG A 715 -35.77 -43.80 -62.66
CA ARG A 715 -36.72 -44.87 -62.95
C ARG A 715 -37.84 -44.79 -61.92
N ILE A 716 -39.05 -44.50 -62.35
CA ILE A 716 -40.22 -44.35 -61.46
C ILE A 716 -41.33 -45.30 -61.89
N THR A 717 -42.28 -45.55 -60.99
CA THR A 717 -43.61 -46.02 -61.38
C THR A 717 -44.56 -44.84 -61.33
N ALA A 718 -45.06 -44.45 -62.50
CA ALA A 718 -46.06 -43.41 -62.62
C ALA A 718 -47.44 -44.02 -62.31
N PHE A 719 -48.16 -43.37 -61.39
CA PHE A 719 -49.50 -43.76 -60.94
C PHE A 719 -50.49 -42.69 -61.37
N PHE A 720 -51.52 -43.10 -62.10
CA PHE A 720 -52.66 -42.24 -62.43
C PHE A 720 -53.94 -42.96 -62.02
N SER A 721 -54.82 -42.26 -61.31
CA SER A 721 -56.19 -42.72 -61.10
C SER A 721 -57.20 -41.64 -61.42
N ASP A 722 -58.36 -42.03 -61.90
CA ASP A 722 -59.50 -41.15 -62.22
C ASP A 722 -60.82 -41.83 -61.83
N VAL A 723 -61.84 -41.04 -61.48
CA VAL A 723 -63.16 -41.59 -61.15
C VAL A 723 -63.97 -41.79 -62.43
N ALA A 724 -64.50 -43.01 -62.61
CA ALA A 724 -65.34 -43.31 -63.75
C ALA A 724 -66.65 -42.52 -63.71
N ASP A 725 -66.98 -41.89 -64.84
CA ASP A 725 -68.18 -41.06 -65.03
C ASP A 725 -68.37 -39.96 -63.95
N PHE A 726 -67.26 -39.42 -63.45
CA PHE A 726 -67.27 -38.38 -62.41
C PHE A 726 -68.10 -37.15 -62.79
N SER A 727 -68.09 -36.72 -64.06
CA SER A 727 -68.90 -35.59 -64.51
C SER A 727 -70.40 -35.77 -64.19
N ASN A 728 -70.94 -36.97 -64.41
CA ASN A 728 -72.33 -37.30 -64.08
C ASN A 728 -72.59 -37.30 -62.56
N ILE A 729 -71.60 -37.69 -61.75
CA ILE A 729 -71.68 -37.59 -60.27
C ILE A 729 -71.69 -36.12 -59.86
N SER A 730 -70.76 -35.32 -60.40
CA SER A 730 -70.55 -33.92 -60.01
C SER A 730 -71.70 -32.98 -60.40
N GLU A 731 -72.36 -33.21 -61.55
CA GLU A 731 -73.51 -32.41 -62.01
C GLU A 731 -74.76 -32.60 -61.13
N LYS A 732 -74.83 -33.70 -60.37
CA LYS A 732 -75.98 -34.07 -59.54
C LYS A 732 -75.80 -33.75 -58.05
N LEU A 733 -74.61 -33.31 -57.63
CA LEU A 733 -74.29 -32.97 -56.24
C LEU A 733 -74.18 -31.45 -56.05
N THR A 734 -74.51 -30.96 -54.85
CA THR A 734 -74.20 -29.57 -54.50
C THR A 734 -72.68 -29.39 -54.33
N SER A 735 -72.19 -28.16 -54.43
CA SER A 735 -70.75 -27.87 -54.26
C SER A 735 -70.18 -28.34 -52.92
N VAL A 736 -70.98 -28.27 -51.84
CA VAL A 736 -70.59 -28.73 -50.50
C VAL A 736 -70.53 -30.25 -50.42
N GLU A 737 -71.53 -30.94 -50.95
CA GLU A 737 -71.57 -32.41 -50.97
C GLU A 737 -70.48 -32.98 -51.87
N LEU A 738 -70.23 -32.35 -53.02
CA LEU A 738 -69.15 -32.72 -53.95
C LEU A 738 -67.78 -32.55 -53.29
N ALA A 739 -67.55 -31.43 -52.60
CA ALA A 739 -66.30 -31.21 -51.87
C ALA A 739 -66.11 -32.21 -50.72
N SER A 740 -67.18 -32.56 -50.00
CA SER A 740 -67.14 -33.59 -48.95
C SER A 740 -66.79 -34.96 -49.51
N LEU A 741 -67.49 -35.38 -50.57
CA LEU A 741 -67.25 -36.65 -51.26
C LEU A 741 -65.81 -36.74 -51.78
N LEU A 742 -65.34 -35.69 -52.45
CA LEU A 742 -63.98 -35.61 -52.97
C LEU A 742 -62.95 -35.65 -51.85
N ASN A 743 -63.11 -34.85 -50.79
CA ASN A 743 -62.16 -34.85 -49.68
C ASN A 743 -62.09 -36.21 -48.98
N GLU A 744 -63.23 -36.87 -48.76
CA GLU A 744 -63.30 -38.19 -48.14
C GLU A 744 -62.60 -39.25 -49.01
N TYR A 745 -62.93 -39.27 -50.32
CA TYR A 745 -62.32 -40.16 -51.30
C TYR A 745 -60.81 -39.90 -51.47
N LEU A 746 -60.41 -38.67 -51.81
CA LEU A 746 -59.02 -38.30 -52.06
C LEU A 746 -58.15 -38.52 -50.81
N SER A 747 -58.68 -38.26 -49.61
CA SER A 747 -57.96 -38.53 -48.35
C SER A 747 -57.69 -40.02 -48.17
N ALA A 748 -58.70 -40.86 -48.35
CA ALA A 748 -58.57 -42.32 -48.20
C ALA A 748 -57.58 -42.89 -49.23
N MET A 749 -57.70 -42.50 -50.50
CA MET A 749 -56.80 -42.98 -51.56
C MET A 749 -55.37 -42.47 -51.34
N THR A 750 -55.19 -41.21 -50.97
CA THR A 750 -53.86 -40.64 -50.72
C THR A 750 -53.19 -41.26 -49.50
N LEU A 751 -53.95 -41.63 -48.46
CA LEU A 751 -53.43 -42.39 -47.32
C LEU A 751 -52.86 -43.74 -47.77
N ILE A 752 -53.54 -44.45 -48.68
CA ILE A 752 -53.07 -45.72 -49.23
C ILE A 752 -51.84 -45.50 -50.11
N LEU A 753 -51.85 -44.48 -50.96
CA LEU A 753 -50.69 -44.09 -51.78
C LEU A 753 -49.45 -43.92 -50.88
N LYS A 754 -49.58 -43.14 -49.80
CA LYS A 754 -48.49 -42.88 -48.84
C LYS A 754 -48.10 -44.10 -48.01
N LYS A 755 -49.07 -44.94 -47.63
CA LYS A 755 -48.83 -46.19 -46.89
C LYS A 755 -47.90 -47.12 -47.65
N HIS A 756 -47.98 -47.11 -48.99
CA HIS A 756 -47.09 -47.87 -49.88
C HIS A 756 -45.91 -47.03 -50.40
N GLU A 757 -45.56 -45.94 -49.72
CA GLU A 757 -44.41 -45.07 -50.02
C GLU A 757 -44.50 -44.35 -51.39
N GLY A 758 -45.71 -44.21 -51.91
CA GLY A 758 -46.00 -43.32 -53.02
C GLY A 758 -46.03 -41.86 -52.55
N VAL A 759 -45.51 -40.97 -53.38
CA VAL A 759 -45.52 -39.54 -53.17
C VAL A 759 -46.64 -38.93 -54.00
N LEU A 760 -47.50 -38.15 -53.36
CA LEU A 760 -48.53 -37.40 -54.07
C LEU A 760 -47.86 -36.29 -54.89
N ASP A 761 -48.03 -36.32 -56.21
CA ASP A 761 -47.61 -35.23 -57.09
C ASP A 761 -48.65 -34.10 -57.03
N LYS A 762 -49.88 -34.41 -57.46
CA LYS A 762 -51.01 -33.48 -57.43
C LYS A 762 -52.34 -34.19 -57.56
N TYR A 763 -53.40 -33.46 -57.24
CA TYR A 763 -54.76 -33.77 -57.65
C TYR A 763 -55.08 -33.03 -58.96
N ILE A 764 -55.82 -33.69 -59.86
CA ILE A 764 -56.38 -33.07 -61.08
C ILE A 764 -57.88 -33.33 -61.06
N GLY A 765 -58.65 -32.44 -60.42
CA GLY A 765 -60.06 -32.70 -60.16
C GLY A 765 -60.24 -33.87 -59.19
N ASP A 766 -60.90 -34.93 -59.65
CA ASP A 766 -61.06 -36.22 -58.95
C ASP A 766 -59.90 -37.19 -59.18
N ALA A 767 -58.98 -36.86 -60.08
CA ALA A 767 -57.83 -37.70 -60.39
C ALA A 767 -56.67 -37.52 -59.38
N ILE A 768 -55.96 -38.62 -59.13
CA ILE A 768 -54.76 -38.66 -58.29
C ILE A 768 -53.57 -39.00 -59.16
N VAL A 769 -52.55 -38.14 -59.11
CA VAL A 769 -51.26 -38.37 -59.75
C VAL A 769 -50.23 -38.66 -58.67
N GLY A 770 -49.63 -39.84 -58.74
CA GLY A 770 -48.65 -40.33 -57.77
C GLY A 770 -47.33 -40.70 -58.43
N ILE A 771 -46.25 -40.54 -57.67
CA ILE A 771 -44.89 -40.91 -58.08
C ILE A 771 -44.36 -41.91 -57.06
N PHE A 772 -43.96 -43.08 -57.52
CA PHE A 772 -43.17 -44.00 -56.71
C PHE A 772 -41.70 -43.93 -57.13
N ASN A 773 -40.78 -44.07 -56.16
CA ASN A 773 -39.32 -43.97 -56.33
C ASN A 773 -38.75 -42.55 -56.59
N ALA A 774 -39.49 -41.50 -56.23
CA ALA A 774 -38.97 -40.13 -56.19
C ALA A 774 -39.77 -39.23 -55.21
N PRO A 775 -39.17 -38.23 -54.54
CA PRO A 775 -37.74 -37.86 -54.56
C PRO A 775 -36.84 -38.88 -53.86
N VAL A 776 -37.39 -39.66 -52.93
CA VAL A 776 -36.69 -40.70 -52.18
C VAL A 776 -36.73 -42.01 -52.96
N GLU A 777 -35.65 -42.78 -52.89
CA GLU A 777 -35.59 -44.11 -53.47
C GLU A 777 -36.47 -45.08 -52.67
N VAL A 778 -37.21 -45.92 -53.39
CA VAL A 778 -38.18 -46.88 -52.86
C VAL A 778 -37.89 -48.23 -53.51
N ASP A 779 -37.36 -49.17 -52.74
CA ASP A 779 -37.15 -50.53 -53.21
C ASP A 779 -38.49 -51.21 -53.54
N GLY A 780 -38.53 -51.94 -54.66
CA GLY A 780 -39.74 -52.61 -55.12
C GLY A 780 -40.90 -51.66 -55.44
N HIS A 781 -40.60 -50.41 -55.85
CA HIS A 781 -41.59 -49.37 -56.12
C HIS A 781 -42.73 -49.81 -57.07
N CYS A 782 -42.45 -50.66 -58.06
CA CYS A 782 -43.45 -51.19 -58.99
C CYS A 782 -44.47 -52.10 -58.28
N VAL A 783 -43.99 -53.03 -57.43
CA VAL A 783 -44.83 -53.91 -56.62
C VAL A 783 -45.65 -53.10 -55.61
N LYS A 784 -45.05 -52.08 -54.98
CA LYS A 784 -45.76 -51.19 -54.06
C LYS A 784 -46.87 -50.38 -54.73
N ALA A 785 -46.66 -49.91 -55.95
CA ALA A 785 -47.70 -49.24 -56.74
C ALA A 785 -48.85 -50.20 -57.08
N ALA A 786 -48.56 -51.45 -57.43
CA ALA A 786 -49.57 -52.48 -57.65
C ALA A 786 -50.36 -52.81 -56.37
N ARG A 787 -49.67 -52.97 -55.22
CA ARG A 787 -50.31 -53.16 -53.90
C ARG A 787 -51.21 -51.99 -53.54
N ALA A 788 -50.76 -50.75 -53.74
CA ALA A 788 -51.56 -49.56 -53.51
C ALA A 788 -52.82 -49.56 -54.38
N SER A 789 -52.69 -49.90 -55.66
CA SER A 789 -53.81 -49.93 -56.60
C SER A 789 -54.89 -50.94 -56.20
N VAL A 790 -54.49 -52.17 -55.84
CA VAL A 790 -55.42 -53.20 -55.37
C VAL A 790 -56.08 -52.77 -54.04
N GLU A 791 -55.30 -52.25 -53.08
CA GLU A 791 -55.82 -51.78 -51.80
C GLU A 791 -56.78 -50.58 -51.96
N MET A 792 -56.56 -49.71 -52.95
CA MET A 792 -57.47 -48.61 -53.28
C MET A 792 -58.82 -49.12 -53.80
N ILE A 793 -58.83 -50.15 -54.66
CA ILE A 793 -60.09 -50.78 -55.11
C ILE A 793 -60.84 -51.42 -53.93
N GLU A 794 -60.14 -52.15 -53.07
CA GLU A 794 -60.73 -52.75 -51.87
C GLU A 794 -61.26 -51.71 -50.88
N THR A 795 -60.54 -50.60 -50.71
CA THR A 795 -60.94 -49.52 -49.79
C THR A 795 -62.10 -48.71 -50.35
N LEU A 796 -62.12 -48.47 -51.67
CA LEU A 796 -63.27 -47.87 -52.32
C LEU A 796 -64.52 -48.74 -52.16
N GLU A 797 -64.40 -50.06 -52.24
CA GLU A 797 -65.54 -50.95 -51.96
C GLU A 797 -66.06 -50.81 -50.52
N LYS A 798 -65.16 -50.69 -49.53
CA LYS A 798 -65.57 -50.41 -48.14
C LYS A 798 -66.26 -49.06 -48.02
N LEU A 799 -65.72 -48.01 -48.65
CA LEU A 799 -66.36 -46.70 -48.68
C LEU A 799 -67.74 -46.74 -49.33
N ARG A 800 -67.90 -47.45 -50.45
CA ARG A 800 -69.21 -47.67 -51.09
C ARG A 800 -70.21 -48.34 -50.15
N GLN A 801 -69.78 -49.36 -49.40
CA GLN A 801 -70.62 -50.04 -48.41
C GLN A 801 -71.00 -49.11 -47.25
N GLU A 802 -70.06 -48.31 -46.76
CA GLU A 802 -70.31 -47.30 -45.73
C GLU A 802 -71.28 -46.22 -46.21
N TRP A 803 -71.10 -45.70 -47.42
CA TRP A 803 -71.97 -44.68 -48.00
C TRP A 803 -73.39 -45.23 -48.19
N LYS A 804 -73.54 -46.47 -48.67
CA LYS A 804 -74.84 -47.15 -48.75
C LYS A 804 -75.48 -47.34 -47.37
N GLY A 805 -74.70 -47.80 -46.38
CA GLY A 805 -75.19 -48.04 -45.01
C GLY A 805 -75.63 -46.76 -44.30
N LYS A 806 -74.89 -45.67 -44.50
CA LYS A 806 -75.20 -44.33 -43.96
C LYS A 806 -76.25 -43.57 -44.77
N LYS A 807 -76.68 -44.10 -45.93
CA LYS A 807 -77.47 -43.39 -46.94
C LYS A 807 -76.85 -42.04 -47.34
N ALA A 808 -75.52 -41.99 -47.36
CA ALA A 808 -74.75 -40.82 -47.75
C ALA A 808 -74.55 -40.80 -49.27
N TYR A 809 -74.62 -39.60 -49.85
CA TYR A 809 -74.46 -39.33 -51.29
C TYR A 809 -75.51 -40.04 -52.19
N ILE A 810 -75.56 -39.65 -53.46
CA ILE A 810 -76.48 -40.21 -54.46
C ILE A 810 -76.09 -41.64 -54.87
N PRO A 811 -77.02 -42.47 -55.39
CA PRO A 811 -76.72 -43.84 -55.81
C PRO A 811 -75.54 -43.97 -56.79
N GLU A 812 -75.35 -43.00 -57.68
CA GLU A 812 -74.22 -42.95 -58.62
C GLU A 812 -72.87 -42.81 -57.90
N ALA A 813 -72.81 -41.98 -56.84
CA ALA A 813 -71.62 -41.85 -55.99
C ALA A 813 -71.40 -43.11 -55.14
N GLN A 814 -72.46 -43.76 -54.67
CA GLN A 814 -72.39 -45.04 -53.95
C GLN A 814 -71.95 -46.22 -54.84
N ALA A 815 -72.02 -46.05 -56.15
CA ALA A 815 -71.54 -47.00 -57.15
C ALA A 815 -70.20 -46.58 -57.79
N MET A 816 -69.54 -45.56 -57.24
CA MET A 816 -68.30 -44.99 -57.78
C MET A 816 -67.27 -46.07 -58.11
N GLN A 817 -66.69 -45.97 -59.30
CA GLN A 817 -65.59 -46.82 -59.74
C GLN A 817 -64.40 -45.94 -60.05
N ILE A 818 -63.21 -46.49 -59.89
CA ILE A 818 -61.98 -45.80 -60.29
C ILE A 818 -61.25 -46.63 -61.33
N ARG A 819 -60.56 -45.93 -62.21
CA ARG A 819 -59.60 -46.50 -63.15
C ARG A 819 -58.22 -46.10 -62.69
N ILE A 820 -57.27 -47.03 -62.82
CA ILE A 820 -55.88 -46.85 -62.43
C ILE A 820 -55.00 -47.31 -63.59
N GLY A 821 -54.02 -46.48 -63.95
CA GLY A 821 -53.00 -46.77 -64.95
C GLY A 821 -51.61 -46.78 -64.34
N LEU A 822 -50.88 -47.88 -64.52
CA LEU A 822 -49.49 -48.03 -64.04
C LEU A 822 -48.50 -48.28 -65.17
N ASN A 823 -47.42 -47.51 -65.17
CA ASN A 823 -46.27 -47.78 -66.03
C ASN A 823 -44.96 -47.48 -65.32
N THR A 824 -43.94 -48.31 -65.56
CA THR A 824 -42.61 -48.18 -64.96
C THR A 824 -41.58 -47.86 -66.04
N GLY A 825 -40.72 -46.88 -65.79
CA GLY A 825 -39.69 -46.46 -66.74
C GLY A 825 -38.94 -45.20 -66.30
N LEU A 826 -38.01 -44.73 -67.13
CA LEU A 826 -37.28 -43.49 -66.86
C LEU A 826 -38.19 -42.26 -67.07
N ALA A 827 -38.12 -41.31 -66.14
CA ALA A 827 -38.78 -40.00 -66.23
C ALA A 827 -37.93 -38.93 -65.54
N LYS A 828 -38.08 -37.68 -65.99
CA LYS A 828 -37.48 -36.52 -65.30
C LYS A 828 -38.39 -36.13 -64.12
N VAL A 829 -37.82 -36.06 -62.92
CA VAL A 829 -38.50 -35.66 -61.67
C VAL A 829 -37.79 -34.48 -61.03
N GLY A 830 -38.54 -33.50 -60.54
CA GLY A 830 -38.00 -32.27 -59.94
C GLY A 830 -39.04 -31.16 -59.82
N PHE A 831 -38.63 -30.01 -59.27
CA PHE A 831 -39.46 -28.81 -59.35
C PHE A 831 -39.50 -28.30 -60.80
N MET A 832 -40.70 -28.24 -61.36
CA MET A 832 -40.97 -27.70 -62.70
C MET A 832 -41.88 -26.48 -62.58
N GLY A 833 -41.63 -25.46 -63.39
CA GLY A 833 -42.36 -24.19 -63.38
C GLY A 833 -41.43 -22.97 -63.40
N THR A 834 -41.95 -21.82 -63.02
CA THR A 834 -41.19 -20.57 -62.90
C THR A 834 -40.63 -20.41 -61.48
N ASP A 835 -39.74 -19.44 -61.27
CA ASP A 835 -39.21 -19.13 -59.92
C ASP A 835 -40.31 -18.71 -58.93
N SER A 836 -41.41 -18.15 -59.44
CA SER A 836 -42.56 -17.71 -58.65
C SER A 836 -43.59 -18.81 -58.37
N ILE A 837 -43.76 -19.77 -59.28
CA ILE A 837 -44.72 -20.88 -59.18
C ILE A 837 -44.06 -22.14 -59.72
N SER A 838 -43.62 -23.02 -58.82
CA SER A 838 -43.03 -24.31 -59.17
C SER A 838 -43.68 -25.44 -58.37
N ALA A 839 -43.86 -26.60 -59.00
CA ALA A 839 -44.38 -27.80 -58.36
C ALA A 839 -43.40 -28.95 -58.58
N TYR A 840 -43.19 -29.77 -57.55
CA TYR A 840 -42.39 -30.99 -57.67
C TYR A 840 -43.23 -32.05 -58.40
N THR A 841 -42.82 -32.46 -59.61
CA THR A 841 -43.64 -33.31 -60.50
C THR A 841 -42.76 -34.18 -61.40
N MET A 842 -43.38 -35.08 -62.17
CA MET A 842 -42.75 -35.99 -63.14
C MET A 842 -43.09 -35.64 -64.60
N MET A 843 -42.15 -35.82 -65.53
CA MET A 843 -42.36 -35.63 -66.97
C MET A 843 -41.61 -36.68 -67.79
N GLY A 844 -42.24 -37.17 -68.86
CA GLY A 844 -41.63 -38.07 -69.84
C GLY A 844 -42.62 -39.05 -70.44
N ASP A 845 -42.16 -39.82 -71.42
CA ASP A 845 -43.00 -40.82 -72.11
C ASP A 845 -43.56 -41.89 -71.17
N THR A 846 -42.80 -42.26 -70.14
CA THR A 846 -43.24 -43.19 -69.09
C THR A 846 -44.52 -42.70 -68.40
N VAL A 847 -44.57 -41.41 -68.08
CA VAL A 847 -45.70 -40.74 -67.41
C VAL A 847 -46.91 -40.69 -68.34
N ASN A 848 -46.68 -40.32 -69.60
CA ASN A 848 -47.72 -40.25 -70.62
C ASN A 848 -48.37 -41.62 -70.87
N LEU A 849 -47.60 -42.71 -70.84
CA LEU A 849 -48.15 -44.06 -71.00
C LEU A 849 -49.05 -44.45 -69.82
N ALA A 850 -48.64 -44.20 -68.56
CA ALA A 850 -49.48 -44.47 -67.40
C ALA A 850 -50.83 -43.72 -67.45
N ALA A 851 -50.81 -42.43 -67.80
CA ALA A 851 -52.03 -41.64 -67.97
C ALA A 851 -52.96 -42.21 -69.07
N ARG A 852 -52.38 -42.71 -70.17
CA ARG A 852 -53.16 -43.34 -71.25
C ARG A 852 -53.73 -44.71 -70.85
N LEU A 853 -52.99 -45.47 -70.03
CA LEU A 853 -53.47 -46.75 -69.50
C LEU A 853 -54.67 -46.55 -68.58
N GLU A 854 -54.66 -45.53 -67.72
CA GLU A 854 -55.85 -45.18 -66.92
C GLU A 854 -57.06 -44.94 -67.83
N ALA A 855 -56.90 -44.02 -68.80
CA ALA A 855 -58.00 -43.65 -69.70
C ALA A 855 -58.52 -44.84 -70.53
N ALA A 856 -57.61 -45.73 -70.99
CA ALA A 856 -57.95 -46.93 -71.74
C ALA A 856 -58.75 -47.95 -70.91
N GLY A 857 -58.69 -47.89 -69.58
CA GLY A 857 -59.44 -48.80 -68.69
C GLY A 857 -60.95 -48.77 -68.98
N LYS A 858 -61.48 -47.63 -69.43
CA LYS A 858 -62.89 -47.49 -69.86
C LYS A 858 -63.23 -48.38 -71.06
N ASP A 859 -62.34 -48.50 -72.03
CA ASP A 859 -62.59 -49.25 -73.26
C ASP A 859 -62.66 -50.76 -72.98
N TYR A 860 -61.79 -51.25 -72.09
CA TYR A 860 -61.76 -52.66 -71.67
C TYR A 860 -62.70 -52.99 -70.51
N GLY A 861 -63.25 -51.98 -69.82
CA GLY A 861 -64.15 -52.17 -68.68
C GLY A 861 -63.46 -52.69 -67.41
N VAL A 862 -62.19 -52.34 -67.22
CA VAL A 862 -61.37 -52.80 -66.09
C VAL A 862 -60.90 -51.65 -65.22
N SER A 863 -60.68 -51.91 -63.92
CA SER A 863 -60.31 -50.88 -62.95
C SER A 863 -58.80 -50.62 -62.89
N ILE A 864 -57.95 -51.59 -63.21
CA ILE A 864 -56.50 -51.40 -63.16
C ILE A 864 -55.87 -51.94 -64.44
N LEU A 865 -55.26 -51.04 -65.21
CA LEU A 865 -54.44 -51.37 -66.37
C LEU A 865 -52.97 -51.13 -66.09
N VAL A 866 -52.15 -52.10 -66.47
CA VAL A 866 -50.70 -52.04 -66.30
C VAL A 866 -50.01 -52.36 -67.62
N SER A 867 -48.89 -51.69 -67.86
CA SER A 867 -47.97 -52.02 -68.96
C SER A 867 -47.31 -53.39 -68.76
N GLU A 868 -46.75 -53.94 -69.84
CA GLU A 868 -45.90 -55.15 -69.80
C GLU A 868 -44.75 -55.05 -68.79
N VAL A 869 -44.08 -53.90 -68.71
CA VAL A 869 -42.96 -53.68 -67.78
C VAL A 869 -43.41 -53.86 -66.34
N VAL A 870 -44.59 -53.31 -66.00
CA VAL A 870 -45.17 -53.47 -64.68
C VAL A 870 -45.58 -54.91 -64.44
N GLN A 871 -46.25 -55.55 -65.40
CA GLN A 871 -46.67 -56.95 -65.28
C GLN A 871 -45.47 -57.86 -64.98
N HIS A 872 -44.35 -57.69 -65.68
CA HIS A 872 -43.16 -58.52 -65.51
C HIS A 872 -42.56 -58.41 -64.10
N GLU A 873 -42.62 -57.23 -63.48
CA GLU A 873 -42.11 -56.99 -62.13
C GLU A 873 -43.07 -57.45 -61.02
N ILE A 874 -44.36 -57.64 -61.32
CA ILE A 874 -45.38 -57.98 -60.31
C ILE A 874 -45.92 -59.42 -60.42
N LYS A 875 -45.56 -60.15 -61.48
CA LYS A 875 -46.09 -61.49 -61.81
C LYS A 875 -45.97 -62.52 -60.68
N ASP A 876 -44.97 -62.39 -59.81
CA ASP A 876 -44.74 -63.33 -58.71
C ASP A 876 -45.68 -63.09 -57.51
N GLU A 877 -46.28 -61.89 -57.41
CA GLU A 877 -47.18 -61.51 -56.31
C GLU A 877 -48.63 -61.31 -56.72
N PHE A 878 -48.87 -61.08 -58.02
CA PHE A 878 -50.17 -60.64 -58.53
C PHE A 878 -50.64 -61.46 -59.73
N PHE A 879 -51.93 -61.77 -59.72
CA PHE A 879 -52.62 -62.39 -60.83
C PHE A 879 -53.04 -61.32 -61.85
N THR A 880 -52.60 -61.51 -63.09
CA THR A 880 -52.82 -60.57 -64.19
C THR A 880 -53.42 -61.28 -65.39
N ARG A 881 -54.15 -60.54 -66.23
CA ARG A 881 -54.71 -61.03 -67.48
C ARG A 881 -54.24 -60.17 -68.64
N LEU A 882 -53.65 -60.78 -69.68
CA LEU A 882 -53.36 -60.09 -70.93
C LEU A 882 -54.67 -59.80 -71.66
N LEU A 883 -54.92 -58.52 -71.98
CA LEU A 883 -56.18 -58.07 -72.57
C LEU A 883 -56.07 -57.80 -74.07
N ASP A 884 -55.01 -57.11 -74.48
CA ASP A 884 -54.87 -56.61 -75.85
C ASP A 884 -53.42 -56.22 -76.15
N VAL A 885 -53.12 -56.05 -77.43
CA VAL A 885 -51.89 -55.44 -77.93
C VAL A 885 -52.27 -54.24 -78.77
N VAL A 886 -51.92 -53.04 -78.32
CA VAL A 886 -52.35 -51.79 -78.97
C VAL A 886 -51.18 -50.95 -79.43
N ARG A 887 -51.37 -50.23 -80.54
CA ARG A 887 -50.47 -49.16 -80.96
C ARG A 887 -51.00 -47.84 -80.43
N VAL A 888 -50.24 -47.21 -79.55
CA VAL A 888 -50.62 -45.92 -78.98
C VAL A 888 -50.19 -44.81 -79.93
N LYS A 889 -51.07 -43.84 -80.21
CA LYS A 889 -50.76 -42.69 -81.06
C LYS A 889 -49.46 -42.00 -80.62
N GLY A 890 -48.44 -42.00 -81.49
CA GLY A 890 -47.12 -41.41 -81.23
C GLY A 890 -46.00 -42.41 -80.92
N LYS A 891 -46.26 -43.72 -80.82
CA LYS A 891 -45.23 -44.78 -80.79
C LYS A 891 -45.52 -45.87 -81.83
N ASN A 892 -44.48 -46.36 -82.50
CA ASN A 892 -44.59 -47.45 -83.48
C ASN A 892 -44.45 -48.84 -82.85
N GLU A 893 -44.07 -48.93 -81.59
CA GLU A 893 -43.95 -50.22 -80.89
C GLU A 893 -45.31 -50.61 -80.28
N PRO A 894 -45.75 -51.87 -80.45
CA PRO A 894 -46.94 -52.38 -79.78
C PRO A 894 -46.76 -52.40 -78.27
N VAL A 895 -47.81 -52.06 -77.54
CA VAL A 895 -47.83 -52.13 -76.06
C VAL A 895 -48.83 -53.19 -75.65
N TYR A 896 -48.35 -54.19 -74.91
CA TYR A 896 -49.19 -55.20 -74.28
C TYR A 896 -49.90 -54.59 -73.06
N LEU A 897 -51.22 -54.77 -73.02
CA LEU A 897 -52.08 -54.28 -71.95
C LEU A 897 -52.48 -55.42 -71.03
N TYR A 898 -52.19 -55.27 -69.74
CA TYR A 898 -52.57 -56.25 -68.74
C TYR A 898 -53.57 -55.66 -67.76
N GLU A 899 -54.60 -56.42 -67.44
CA GLU A 899 -55.45 -56.19 -66.27
C GLU A 899 -54.75 -56.72 -65.03
N LEU A 900 -54.63 -55.88 -64.00
CA LEU A 900 -54.25 -56.33 -62.66
C LEU A 900 -55.51 -56.68 -61.88
N ILE A 901 -55.71 -57.97 -61.59
CA ILE A 901 -56.94 -58.48 -60.97
C ILE A 901 -56.84 -58.46 -59.44
N GLY A 902 -55.70 -58.91 -58.90
CA GLY A 902 -55.50 -59.00 -57.46
C GLY A 902 -54.40 -59.98 -57.09
N LYS A 903 -54.33 -60.37 -55.81
CA LYS A 903 -53.40 -61.40 -55.35
C LYS A 903 -53.92 -62.79 -55.74
N PRO A 904 -53.06 -63.74 -56.18
CA PRO A 904 -53.48 -65.08 -56.59
C PRO A 904 -54.41 -65.77 -55.59
N ASP A 905 -54.08 -65.73 -54.29
CA ASP A 905 -54.88 -66.35 -53.22
C ASP A 905 -56.31 -65.79 -53.07
N ASN A 906 -56.56 -64.57 -53.57
CA ASN A 906 -57.84 -63.89 -53.44
C ASN A 906 -58.66 -63.91 -54.75
N VAL A 907 -58.14 -64.50 -55.84
CA VAL A 907 -58.86 -64.60 -57.11
C VAL A 907 -59.82 -65.79 -57.05
N PRO A 908 -61.13 -65.60 -57.28
CA PRO A 908 -62.06 -66.73 -57.34
C PRO A 908 -61.71 -67.70 -58.48
N GLU A 909 -61.83 -69.01 -58.25
CA GLU A 909 -61.55 -70.06 -59.24
C GLU A 909 -62.28 -69.83 -60.58
N ARG A 910 -63.53 -69.34 -60.54
CA ARG A 910 -64.29 -68.96 -61.74
C ARG A 910 -63.64 -67.86 -62.58
N VAL A 911 -62.96 -66.90 -61.92
CA VAL A 911 -62.27 -65.80 -62.60
C VAL A 911 -60.98 -66.31 -63.22
N GLU A 912 -60.24 -67.16 -62.50
CA GLU A 912 -59.03 -67.80 -63.03
C GLU A 912 -59.33 -68.68 -64.26
N ALA A 913 -60.37 -69.51 -64.20
CA ALA A 913 -60.83 -70.30 -65.35
C ALA A 913 -61.24 -69.43 -66.53
N SER A 914 -61.99 -68.34 -66.27
CA SER A 914 -62.37 -67.35 -67.29
C SER A 914 -61.14 -66.68 -67.93
N VAL A 915 -60.12 -66.35 -67.15
CA VAL A 915 -58.87 -65.76 -67.66
C VAL A 915 -58.10 -66.73 -68.54
N LEU A 916 -58.08 -68.03 -68.20
CA LEU A 916 -57.46 -69.05 -69.04
C LEU A 916 -58.20 -69.22 -70.38
N GLU A 917 -59.53 -69.26 -70.36
CA GLU A 917 -60.37 -69.30 -71.56
C GLU A 917 -60.19 -68.06 -72.42
N PHE A 918 -60.18 -66.87 -71.80
CA PHE A 918 -59.92 -65.61 -72.47
C PHE A 918 -58.54 -65.61 -73.12
N SER A 919 -57.51 -66.11 -72.43
CA SER A 919 -56.13 -66.15 -72.95
C SER A 919 -56.01 -67.06 -74.17
N LYS A 920 -56.68 -68.23 -74.15
CA LYS A 920 -56.76 -69.12 -75.32
C LYS A 920 -57.55 -68.47 -76.47
N GLY A 921 -58.63 -67.76 -76.15
CA GLY A 921 -59.40 -67.00 -77.14
C GLY A 921 -58.59 -65.86 -77.76
N PHE A 922 -57.77 -65.18 -76.96
CA PHE A 922 -56.87 -64.14 -77.43
C PHE A 922 -55.71 -64.71 -78.28
N GLU A 923 -55.16 -65.86 -77.90
CA GLU A 923 -54.17 -66.57 -78.73
C GLU A 923 -54.76 -66.99 -80.08
N ALA A 924 -55.98 -67.54 -80.09
CA ALA A 924 -56.71 -67.84 -81.32
C ALA A 924 -56.97 -66.58 -82.17
N TYR A 925 -57.28 -65.44 -81.52
CA TYR A 925 -57.41 -64.14 -82.19
C TYR A 925 -56.09 -63.70 -82.85
N LEU A 926 -54.95 -63.80 -82.16
CA LEU A 926 -53.64 -63.49 -82.73
C LEU A 926 -53.25 -64.44 -83.87
N ASN A 927 -53.65 -65.72 -83.78
CA ASN A 927 -53.44 -66.73 -84.82
C ASN A 927 -54.43 -66.63 -86.00
N ARG A 928 -55.34 -65.65 -86.00
CA ARG A 928 -56.37 -65.41 -87.03
C ARG A 928 -57.43 -66.51 -87.13
N GLU A 929 -57.64 -67.25 -86.06
CA GLU A 929 -58.66 -68.30 -85.92
C GLU A 929 -59.97 -67.71 -85.36
N TRP A 930 -60.59 -66.79 -86.10
CA TRP A 930 -61.68 -65.92 -85.62
C TRP A 930 -62.89 -66.64 -85.01
N SER A 931 -63.26 -67.79 -85.57
CA SER A 931 -64.40 -68.58 -85.05
C SER A 931 -64.08 -69.23 -83.71
N LEU A 932 -62.86 -69.79 -83.58
CA LEU A 932 -62.40 -70.38 -82.32
C LEU A 932 -62.18 -69.30 -81.26
N ALA A 933 -61.60 -68.15 -81.66
CA ALA A 933 -61.44 -66.99 -80.79
C ALA A 933 -62.80 -66.51 -80.23
N GLN A 934 -63.81 -66.36 -81.09
CA GLN A 934 -65.15 -65.98 -80.66
C GLN A 934 -65.76 -67.00 -79.68
N GLU A 935 -65.70 -68.30 -79.99
CA GLU A 935 -66.24 -69.35 -79.11
C GLU A 935 -65.57 -69.35 -77.73
N LEU A 936 -64.24 -69.26 -77.68
CA LEU A 936 -63.49 -69.24 -76.42
C LEU A 936 -63.72 -67.94 -75.61
N LEU A 937 -63.86 -66.79 -76.29
CA LEU A 937 -64.18 -65.52 -75.64
C LEU A 937 -65.62 -65.48 -75.12
N GLU A 938 -66.59 -66.05 -75.83
CA GLU A 938 -67.96 -66.24 -75.36
C GLU A 938 -68.00 -67.19 -74.16
N SER A 939 -67.29 -68.33 -74.22
CA SER A 939 -67.10 -69.24 -73.09
C SER A 939 -66.54 -68.50 -71.88
N SER A 940 -65.49 -67.69 -72.08
CA SER A 940 -64.85 -66.95 -70.98
C SER A 940 -65.83 -66.04 -70.24
N GLN A 941 -66.82 -65.45 -70.93
CA GLN A 941 -67.85 -64.61 -70.32
C GLN A 941 -68.87 -65.44 -69.54
N ILE A 942 -69.27 -66.59 -70.08
CA ILE A 942 -70.16 -67.54 -69.41
C ILE A 942 -69.52 -68.01 -68.11
N THR A 943 -68.24 -68.43 -68.17
CA THR A 943 -67.45 -68.86 -67.01
C THR A 943 -67.28 -67.75 -65.97
N ARG A 944 -67.05 -66.49 -66.42
CA ARG A 944 -66.96 -65.34 -65.50
C ARG A 944 -68.31 -65.02 -64.83
N GLY A 945 -69.42 -65.35 -65.46
CA GLY A 945 -70.79 -65.04 -65.01
C GLY A 945 -71.15 -63.55 -65.11
N ILE A 946 -70.33 -62.75 -65.79
CA ILE A 946 -70.59 -61.34 -66.08
C ILE A 946 -70.19 -61.04 -67.52
N ARG A 947 -70.89 -60.10 -68.16
CA ARG A 947 -70.52 -59.60 -69.48
C ARG A 947 -69.17 -58.86 -69.39
N ASP A 948 -68.16 -59.40 -70.05
CA ASP A 948 -66.80 -58.87 -70.02
C ASP A 948 -66.57 -57.96 -71.23
N LYS A 949 -66.37 -56.67 -70.99
CA LYS A 949 -66.24 -55.69 -72.06
C LYS A 949 -64.98 -55.91 -72.91
N ALA A 950 -63.90 -56.43 -72.33
CA ALA A 950 -62.70 -56.78 -73.08
C ALA A 950 -62.96 -57.95 -74.05
N ALA A 951 -63.72 -58.95 -73.60
CA ALA A 951 -64.06 -60.11 -74.43
C ALA A 951 -65.00 -59.71 -75.57
N VAL A 952 -66.03 -58.89 -75.27
CA VAL A 952 -66.95 -58.34 -76.28
C VAL A 952 -66.18 -57.56 -77.34
N LEU A 953 -65.26 -56.70 -76.94
CA LEU A 953 -64.48 -55.88 -77.87
C LEU A 953 -63.60 -56.74 -78.79
N LEU A 954 -63.05 -57.85 -78.31
CA LEU A 954 -62.33 -58.81 -79.17
C LEU A 954 -63.28 -59.64 -80.06
N ILE A 955 -64.47 -60.02 -79.57
CA ILE A 955 -65.49 -60.70 -80.38
C ILE A 955 -65.96 -59.81 -81.53
N ASP A 956 -66.27 -58.55 -81.26
CA ASP A 956 -66.67 -57.57 -82.28
C ASP A 956 -65.58 -57.43 -83.36
N ARG A 957 -64.30 -57.42 -82.96
CA ARG A 957 -63.16 -57.42 -83.91
C ARG A 957 -63.05 -58.74 -84.68
N CYS A 958 -63.26 -59.88 -84.05
CA CYS A 958 -63.32 -61.18 -84.74
C CYS A 958 -64.42 -61.18 -85.82
N GLU A 959 -65.59 -60.63 -85.52
CA GLU A 959 -66.68 -60.49 -86.49
C GLU A 959 -66.30 -59.57 -87.66
N GLU A 960 -65.67 -58.43 -87.37
CA GLU A 960 -65.12 -57.54 -88.40
C GLU A 960 -64.09 -58.25 -89.28
N TYR A 961 -63.15 -58.98 -88.68
CA TYR A 961 -62.08 -59.70 -89.40
C TYR A 961 -62.53 -60.97 -90.12
N LYS A 962 -63.69 -61.55 -89.78
CA LYS A 962 -64.33 -62.58 -90.61
C LYS A 962 -64.78 -62.02 -91.96
N HIS A 963 -65.24 -60.77 -91.99
CA HIS A 963 -65.71 -60.11 -93.21
C HIS A 963 -64.56 -59.43 -93.97
N SER A 964 -63.59 -58.85 -93.25
CA SER A 964 -62.43 -58.14 -93.80
C SER A 964 -61.14 -58.57 -93.09
N PRO A 965 -60.58 -59.75 -93.41
CA PRO A 965 -59.43 -60.27 -92.69
C PRO A 965 -58.18 -59.41 -92.92
N PRO A 966 -57.37 -59.16 -91.87
CA PRO A 966 -56.12 -58.43 -92.01
C PRO A 966 -55.09 -59.22 -92.85
N GLU A 967 -54.09 -58.51 -93.38
CA GLU A 967 -53.01 -59.10 -94.20
C GLU A 967 -52.28 -60.22 -93.45
N LYS A 968 -51.62 -61.13 -94.19
CA LYS A 968 -50.86 -62.25 -93.58
C LYS A 968 -49.69 -61.78 -92.70
N THR A 969 -49.24 -60.55 -92.87
CA THR A 969 -48.15 -59.89 -92.13
C THR A 969 -48.64 -59.08 -90.92
N TRP A 970 -49.92 -59.22 -90.55
CA TRP A 970 -50.49 -58.53 -89.40
C TRP A 970 -49.77 -58.89 -88.10
N ASP A 971 -49.40 -57.86 -87.34
CA ASP A 971 -48.61 -57.95 -86.11
C ASP A 971 -49.47 -58.19 -84.85
N GLY A 972 -50.74 -58.54 -85.03
CA GLY A 972 -51.69 -58.76 -83.93
C GLY A 972 -52.27 -57.48 -83.33
N VAL A 973 -51.85 -56.31 -83.83
CA VAL A 973 -52.17 -55.02 -83.22
C VAL A 973 -53.44 -54.43 -83.83
N TYR A 974 -54.37 -54.03 -82.97
CA TYR A 974 -55.55 -53.29 -83.41
C TYR A 974 -55.23 -51.80 -83.59
N THR A 975 -55.41 -51.29 -84.82
CA THR A 975 -55.28 -49.86 -85.13
C THR A 975 -56.64 -49.29 -85.51
N ARG A 976 -57.25 -48.49 -84.62
CA ARG A 976 -58.48 -47.76 -84.94
C ARG A 976 -58.26 -46.84 -86.15
N THR A 977 -59.00 -47.04 -87.23
CA THR A 977 -58.95 -46.18 -88.44
C THR A 977 -59.88 -44.95 -88.35
N HIS A 978 -60.82 -44.92 -87.39
CA HIS A 978 -61.73 -43.82 -87.13
C HIS A 978 -61.87 -43.56 -85.62
N LYS A 979 -62.22 -42.32 -85.26
CA LYS A 979 -62.11 -41.74 -83.91
C LYS A 979 -63.06 -42.36 -82.89
#